data_AF-A0A7G8WQK4-F1
#
_entry.id   AF-A0A7G8WQK4-F1
#
_cell.length_a   1.000
_cell.length_b   1.000
_cell.length_c   1.000
_cell.angle_alpha   90.00
_cell.angle_beta   90.00
_cell.angle_gamma   90.00
#
_symmetry.space_group_name_H-M   'P 1'
#
loop_
_entity.id
_entity.type
_entity.pdbx_description
1 polymer ?
#
loop_
_entity_poly.entity_id
_entity_poly.type
_entity_poly.pdbx_seq_one_letter_code
_entity_poly.pdbx_strand_id
1 'polypeptide(L)'
;MRIIDLRTVPVRAGFFVDDQAAITAGAARDGFGYRGEPVTPGFSAIRQAGEALSVLLFLDDGSIAHGDCAVSQYSGAGGRDPVFGSVSAARDIEEYLAPLLIGAELTSFREMAGAIDRTRTPTGTLHTAIRYGVTQALLDAVAHRNRLTMAEVICAEYGTGVELAPIPMFAQTGDDRYLNAERMILKLVDVLPHGLINDVKTKLGPAGELLEEYLTWLVRRIGELRPSPDYQPQLHFDTYGTIGAAFGGSVPAVARYLAGLGRLAAPYQLTIEHPIDAGGRDAQVETYVRLKAELVRLGSQVRIAVDEWCNTLADIELFVQRRAADVIHVKTPDLGGVDQSIEALLLVRRHGLVAYCGGTCTETERSAQITAHVAMACGAGQILAKPGMGVDEGLMIVGNEMARVMAVVDRRRAMAEGTEMTIRSNPELARLSAEFFQVQHTGDPFNATQLGVIGFDGLVPDPSREGSAAFIARIADIEKRLEAIDLGTLDAADRINAAVLSRLAWGARSDLEHCLWETSASADAYSSPQAMMFMSVPTASVGDERAAEQYVNRLAGLPVFLDAIATRYRVAAAEGRLPTRVGVGQAIDQLTGHLALDAEQDTLLGPLRAGGAAFEAFRQRASDILQGAVRPALRRLLDCLENEMLPVARADDRVGIRFVPGGEQGYRAAIRRHTTTDLTPEDIHQIGLDCIADLRREWEVLGARVLGTDVLPEIFARLRNDPSLRFEHRAQIVTTVADALGRAEAVRDRWFPPFDIADCVIEEINPIEAGNAAMAYYRPPSGDGSRPGAHCVLTDRPEDRFVYEYEALAFHESTPGHHLQIASAQTLTELPDFRRFLDAEVCGYVEGWGLYSERLADEMGLYTSDLARLGMLSFDALRACRLVVDTGMHHLGWSRAQAVQYMWENTATTAANVRNEIDRYISWPGQALAYMIGRREITRLRAVAQERLGSEFDVRSFHGAVLGNGAVPLDVLEQIILDWIDSSLSHSHSHSKE
;
A
#
# COMPACT_ATOMS: atom_id res chain seq x y z
N MET A 1 28.03 13.90 9.12
CA MET A 1 27.85 13.52 7.72
C MET A 1 28.89 14.24 6.90
N ARG A 2 29.60 13.50 6.05
CA ARG A 2 30.74 13.99 5.24
C ARG A 2 30.59 13.52 3.81
N ILE A 3 31.18 14.28 2.88
CA ILE A 3 31.30 13.86 1.48
C ILE A 3 32.51 12.93 1.37
N ILE A 4 32.31 11.71 0.87
CA ILE A 4 33.37 10.69 0.77
C ILE A 4 33.88 10.48 -0.66
N ASP A 5 33.06 10.78 -1.67
CA ASP A 5 33.46 10.74 -3.08
C ASP A 5 32.64 11.77 -3.89
N LEU A 6 33.18 12.18 -5.04
CA LEU A 6 32.52 13.08 -5.99
C LEU A 6 32.64 12.48 -7.39
N ARG A 7 31.53 12.41 -8.13
CA ARG A 7 31.51 11.97 -9.53
C ARG A 7 30.76 12.95 -10.41
N THR A 8 31.28 13.16 -11.62
CA THR A 8 30.61 13.95 -12.66
C THR A 8 30.20 13.08 -13.83
N VAL A 9 28.98 13.23 -14.31
CA VAL A 9 28.42 12.40 -15.39
C VAL A 9 27.78 13.30 -16.46
N PRO A 10 28.22 13.24 -17.73
CA PRO A 10 27.54 13.95 -18.81
C PRO A 10 26.10 13.45 -18.98
N VAL A 11 25.14 14.38 -18.95
CA VAL A 11 23.71 14.11 -19.13
C VAL A 11 23.12 15.04 -20.19
N ARG A 12 21.87 14.80 -20.59
CA ARG A 12 21.20 15.59 -21.62
C ARG A 12 20.35 16.69 -20.99
N ALA A 13 20.40 17.87 -21.59
CA ALA A 13 19.42 18.92 -21.33
C ALA A 13 18.06 18.57 -21.97
N GLY A 14 16.99 19.20 -21.47
CA GLY A 14 15.63 19.03 -22.00
C GLY A 14 15.39 19.67 -23.38
N PHE A 15 16.35 20.44 -23.91
CA PHE A 15 16.20 21.11 -25.19
C PHE A 15 17.56 21.41 -25.88
N PHE A 16 17.54 22.27 -26.90
CA PHE A 16 18.67 22.69 -27.71
C PHE A 16 19.23 24.02 -27.24
N VAL A 17 20.54 24.22 -27.42
CA VAL A 17 21.17 25.53 -27.36
C VAL A 17 21.27 26.11 -28.78
N ASP A 18 21.03 27.40 -28.89
CA ASP A 18 20.94 28.12 -30.15
C ASP A 18 21.91 29.29 -30.20
N ASP A 19 22.55 29.48 -31.35
CA ASP A 19 23.38 30.63 -31.64
C ASP A 19 22.51 31.85 -31.96
N GLN A 20 22.21 32.62 -30.92
CA GLN A 20 21.37 33.82 -31.01
C GLN A 20 21.93 34.85 -32.00
N ALA A 21 23.25 34.99 -32.10
CA ALA A 21 23.88 35.95 -33.01
C ALA A 21 23.64 35.56 -34.46
N ALA A 22 23.77 34.28 -34.80
CA ALA A 22 23.45 33.78 -36.14
C ALA A 22 21.96 33.95 -36.48
N ILE A 23 21.06 33.65 -35.53
CA ILE A 23 19.61 33.81 -35.72
C ILE A 23 19.25 35.28 -35.95
N THR A 24 19.80 36.18 -35.14
CA THR A 24 19.54 37.63 -35.25
C THR A 24 20.12 38.21 -36.55
N ALA A 25 21.22 37.65 -37.06
CA ALA A 25 21.78 37.99 -38.37
C ALA A 25 20.94 37.48 -39.56
N GLY A 26 19.83 36.78 -39.32
CA GLY A 26 18.89 36.36 -40.34
C GLY A 26 19.08 34.93 -40.84
N ALA A 27 19.64 34.02 -40.01
CA ALA A 27 19.74 32.61 -40.36
C ALA A 27 18.38 32.03 -40.77
N ALA A 28 18.33 31.39 -41.94
CA ALA A 28 17.11 30.81 -42.47
C ALA A 28 16.72 29.53 -41.71
N ARG A 29 15.45 29.41 -41.33
CA ARG A 29 14.88 28.18 -40.77
C ARG A 29 14.89 27.05 -41.81
N ASP A 30 15.19 25.83 -41.36
CA ASP A 30 15.06 24.60 -42.14
C ASP A 30 14.49 23.48 -41.26
N GLY A 31 13.19 23.24 -41.41
CA GLY A 31 12.44 22.41 -40.47
C GLY A 31 12.60 22.92 -39.04
N PHE A 32 13.06 22.05 -38.13
CA PHE A 32 13.33 22.40 -36.73
C PHE A 32 14.72 23.04 -36.51
N GLY A 33 15.59 23.06 -37.52
CA GLY A 33 16.94 23.62 -37.46
C GLY A 33 17.08 24.96 -38.18
N TYR A 34 18.34 25.34 -38.42
CA TYR A 34 18.73 26.55 -39.16
C TYR A 34 19.81 26.22 -40.19
N ARG A 35 19.80 26.93 -41.31
CA ARG A 35 20.87 26.91 -42.33
C ARG A 35 21.87 28.03 -42.09
N GLY A 36 23.14 27.71 -42.31
CA GLY A 36 24.26 28.65 -42.20
C GLY A 36 25.30 28.16 -41.20
N GLU A 37 26.35 28.97 -41.03
CA GLU A 37 27.41 28.72 -40.07
C GLU A 37 27.11 29.43 -38.74
N PRO A 38 27.49 28.85 -37.59
CA PRO A 38 27.44 29.57 -36.32
C PRO A 38 28.38 30.78 -36.33
N VAL A 39 27.97 31.83 -35.63
CA VAL A 39 28.70 33.08 -35.41
C VAL A 39 29.37 33.08 -34.02
N THR A 40 28.74 32.47 -33.02
CA THR A 40 29.19 32.47 -31.64
C THR A 40 30.27 31.40 -31.41
N PRO A 41 31.47 31.74 -30.89
CA PRO A 41 32.53 30.77 -30.66
C PRO A 41 32.11 29.62 -29.74
N GLY A 42 32.41 28.38 -30.16
CA GLY A 42 32.08 27.16 -29.41
C GLY A 42 30.87 26.40 -29.96
N PHE A 43 30.03 27.03 -30.78
CA PHE A 43 28.98 26.32 -31.51
C PHE A 43 29.56 25.55 -32.70
N SER A 44 29.05 24.33 -32.89
CA SER A 44 29.32 23.47 -34.04
C SER A 44 28.21 23.56 -35.11
N ALA A 45 27.03 24.02 -34.72
CA ALA A 45 25.90 24.32 -35.59
C ALA A 45 25.07 25.44 -34.95
N ILE A 46 24.28 26.18 -35.76
CA ILE A 46 23.41 27.26 -35.24
C ILE A 46 22.43 26.75 -34.17
N ARG A 47 21.99 25.49 -34.28
CA ARG A 47 21.22 24.78 -33.26
C ARG A 47 21.91 23.45 -32.97
N GLN A 48 22.25 23.20 -31.70
CA GLN A 48 22.85 21.93 -31.26
C GLN A 48 22.21 21.44 -29.96
N ALA A 49 22.34 20.14 -29.67
CA ALA A 49 21.77 19.58 -28.45
C ALA A 49 22.34 20.29 -27.21
N GLY A 50 21.49 20.62 -26.24
CA GLY A 50 21.95 21.16 -24.97
C GLY A 50 22.70 20.09 -24.18
N GLU A 51 23.86 20.47 -23.65
CA GLU A 51 24.64 19.64 -22.75
C GLU A 51 24.36 20.00 -21.29
N ALA A 52 24.39 18.98 -20.42
CA ALA A 52 24.36 19.14 -18.98
C ALA A 52 25.39 18.18 -18.34
N LEU A 53 25.72 18.43 -17.07
CA LEU A 53 26.64 17.60 -16.31
C LEU A 53 26.11 17.39 -14.90
N SER A 54 25.78 16.14 -14.55
CA SER A 54 25.40 15.79 -13.18
C SER A 54 26.61 15.75 -12.28
N VAL A 55 26.46 16.28 -11.07
CA VAL A 55 27.43 16.26 -9.98
C VAL A 55 26.85 15.41 -8.86
N LEU A 56 27.46 14.25 -8.60
CA LEU A 56 27.06 13.30 -7.56
C LEU A 56 28.03 13.40 -6.38
N LEU A 57 27.50 13.63 -5.19
CA LEU A 57 28.23 13.65 -3.92
C LEU A 57 27.83 12.41 -3.11
N PHE A 58 28.78 11.50 -2.91
CA PHE A 58 28.57 10.30 -2.09
C PHE A 58 28.82 10.66 -0.64
N LEU A 59 27.89 10.31 0.25
CA LEU A 59 27.95 10.66 1.68
C LEU A 59 28.34 9.44 2.54
N ASP A 60 28.89 9.71 3.73
CA ASP A 60 29.39 8.68 4.65
C ASP A 60 28.32 7.74 5.25
N ASP A 61 27.04 8.07 5.13
CA ASP A 61 25.91 7.21 5.50
C ASP A 61 25.38 6.34 4.34
N GLY A 62 26.00 6.43 3.17
CA GLY A 62 25.61 5.70 1.96
C GLY A 62 24.60 6.44 1.07
N SER A 63 24.11 7.61 1.46
CA SER A 63 23.26 8.44 0.59
C SER A 63 24.06 9.13 -0.51
N ILE A 64 23.38 9.53 -1.58
CA ILE A 64 23.96 10.22 -2.72
C ILE A 64 23.15 11.49 -2.95
N ALA A 65 23.79 12.64 -2.82
CA ALA A 65 23.22 13.92 -3.16
C ALA A 65 23.63 14.33 -4.58
N HIS A 66 22.77 15.01 -5.31
CA HIS A 66 23.07 15.37 -6.70
C HIS A 66 22.38 16.62 -7.22
N GLY A 67 23.06 17.28 -8.16
CA GLY A 67 22.62 18.48 -8.85
C GLY A 67 23.23 18.55 -10.26
N ASP A 68 22.64 19.36 -11.13
CA ASP A 68 23.00 19.38 -12.55
C ASP A 68 23.48 20.76 -13.01
N CYS A 69 24.65 20.76 -13.65
CA CYS A 69 25.15 21.90 -14.40
C CYS A 69 24.35 22.04 -15.69
N ALA A 70 23.77 23.22 -15.91
CA ALA A 70 23.00 23.53 -17.11
C ALA A 70 23.14 25.02 -17.47
N VAL A 71 22.85 25.37 -18.72
CA VAL A 71 22.87 26.74 -19.25
C VAL A 71 21.55 27.08 -19.93
N SER A 72 21.28 28.37 -20.10
CA SER A 72 20.19 28.88 -20.93
C SER A 72 20.34 28.53 -22.41
N GLN A 73 19.22 28.55 -23.16
CA GLN A 73 19.18 28.24 -24.59
C GLN A 73 20.18 29.09 -25.40
N TYR A 74 20.32 30.37 -25.05
CA TYR A 74 21.22 31.30 -25.73
C TYR A 74 22.56 31.45 -24.98
N SER A 75 23.22 30.31 -24.74
CA SER A 75 24.57 30.26 -24.15
C SER A 75 25.56 31.07 -25.01
N GLY A 76 26.47 31.82 -24.39
CA GLY A 76 27.43 32.67 -25.10
C GLY A 76 26.90 34.01 -25.61
N ALA A 77 25.63 34.35 -25.35
CA ALA A 77 25.02 35.62 -25.76
C ALA A 77 24.60 36.49 -24.56
N GLY A 78 24.39 37.80 -24.78
CA GLY A 78 23.79 38.69 -23.77
C GLY A 78 24.60 38.90 -22.49
N GLY A 79 25.93 38.73 -22.54
CA GLY A 79 26.81 38.81 -21.38
C GLY A 79 26.92 37.52 -20.55
N ARG A 80 26.37 36.40 -21.05
CA ARG A 80 26.52 35.07 -20.47
C ARG A 80 27.92 34.51 -20.70
N ASP A 81 28.29 33.51 -19.90
CA ASP A 81 29.52 32.75 -20.07
C ASP A 81 29.61 32.10 -21.48
N PRO A 82 30.82 31.69 -21.91
CA PRO A 82 31.02 30.95 -23.16
C PRO A 82 30.11 29.71 -23.28
N VAL A 83 30.05 29.13 -24.49
CA VAL A 83 29.27 27.91 -24.73
C VAL A 83 29.72 26.81 -23.77
N PHE A 84 28.76 26.26 -23.03
CA PHE A 84 29.01 25.22 -22.03
C PHE A 84 29.45 23.89 -22.67
N GLY A 85 30.50 23.29 -22.10
CA GLY A 85 30.97 21.96 -22.46
C GLY A 85 31.07 21.06 -21.24
N SER A 86 30.35 19.93 -21.26
CA SER A 86 30.29 18.99 -20.14
C SER A 86 31.67 18.41 -19.77
N VAL A 87 32.51 18.11 -20.76
CA VAL A 87 33.86 17.56 -20.56
C VAL A 87 34.82 18.57 -19.92
N SER A 88 34.77 19.84 -20.32
CA SER A 88 35.57 20.88 -19.68
C SER A 88 35.07 21.17 -18.26
N ALA A 89 33.75 21.19 -18.06
CA ALA A 89 33.16 21.40 -16.74
C ALA A 89 33.52 20.29 -15.75
N ALA A 90 33.51 19.03 -16.19
CA ALA A 90 33.93 17.88 -15.38
C ALA A 90 35.37 18.02 -14.89
N ARG A 91 36.28 18.45 -15.79
CA ARG A 91 37.69 18.69 -15.47
C ARG A 91 37.86 19.81 -14.46
N ASP A 92 37.16 20.93 -14.64
CA ASP A 92 37.24 22.07 -13.72
C ASP A 92 36.69 21.69 -12.34
N ILE A 93 35.63 20.87 -12.26
CA ILE A 93 35.11 20.35 -10.99
C ILE A 93 36.14 19.43 -10.32
N GLU A 94 36.74 18.50 -11.07
CA GLU A 94 37.75 17.58 -10.55
C GLU A 94 39.01 18.32 -10.07
N GLU A 95 39.48 19.31 -10.82
CA GLU A 95 40.71 20.05 -10.51
C GLU A 95 40.51 21.05 -9.36
N TYR A 96 39.41 21.80 -9.34
CA TYR A 96 39.25 22.96 -8.45
C TYR A 96 38.27 22.75 -7.31
N LEU A 97 37.32 21.81 -7.42
CA LEU A 97 36.25 21.64 -6.42
C LEU A 97 36.34 20.31 -5.67
N ALA A 98 36.73 19.21 -6.32
CA ALA A 98 36.89 17.93 -5.65
C ALA A 98 37.86 17.99 -4.45
N PRO A 99 39.02 18.69 -4.50
CA PRO A 99 39.91 18.84 -3.35
C PRO A 99 39.30 19.61 -2.17
N LEU A 100 38.31 20.47 -2.44
CA LEU A 100 37.59 21.24 -1.44
C LEU A 100 36.43 20.44 -0.82
N LEU A 101 35.83 19.53 -1.60
CA LEU A 101 34.60 18.83 -1.22
C LEU A 101 34.85 17.43 -0.64
N ILE A 102 35.76 16.63 -1.21
CA ILE A 102 36.00 15.27 -0.73
C ILE A 102 36.64 15.31 0.66
N GLY A 103 36.00 14.67 1.63
CA GLY A 103 36.37 14.67 3.04
C GLY A 103 35.77 15.82 3.85
N ALA A 104 35.13 16.80 3.22
CA ALA A 104 34.51 17.92 3.92
C ALA A 104 33.31 17.48 4.75
N GLU A 105 33.15 18.07 5.94
CA GLU A 105 31.93 17.93 6.72
C GLU A 105 30.83 18.80 6.14
N LEU A 106 29.62 18.24 6.04
CA LEU A 106 28.45 19.03 5.67
C LEU A 106 28.09 19.94 6.84
N THR A 107 28.09 21.25 6.61
CA THR A 107 27.74 22.28 7.61
C THR A 107 26.50 23.07 7.16
N SER A 108 26.65 24.36 6.86
CA SER A 108 25.62 25.24 6.30
C SER A 108 25.70 25.23 4.78
N PHE A 109 24.56 25.07 4.12
CA PHE A 109 24.46 25.22 2.68
C PHE A 109 24.98 26.59 2.23
N ARG A 110 24.58 27.67 2.89
CA ARG A 110 24.99 29.04 2.54
C ARG A 110 26.52 29.25 2.63
N GLU A 111 27.16 28.71 3.66
CA GLU A 111 28.62 28.80 3.80
C GLU A 111 29.35 28.03 2.70
N MET A 112 28.93 26.79 2.47
CA MET A 112 29.52 25.90 1.47
C MET A 112 29.30 26.43 0.05
N ALA A 113 28.08 26.87 -0.28
CA ALA A 113 27.76 27.46 -1.58
C ALA A 113 28.58 28.74 -1.83
N GLY A 114 28.72 29.60 -0.81
CA GLY A 114 29.58 30.77 -0.89
C GLY A 114 31.06 30.43 -1.11
N ALA A 115 31.54 29.27 -0.64
CA ALA A 115 32.89 28.81 -0.93
C ALA A 115 33.05 28.45 -2.42
N ILE A 116 32.05 27.79 -3.02
CA ILE A 116 32.03 27.50 -4.46
C ILE A 116 32.07 28.78 -5.29
N ASP A 117 31.27 29.80 -4.91
CA ASP A 117 31.25 31.08 -5.63
C ASP A 117 32.56 31.88 -5.52
N ARG A 118 33.30 31.72 -4.41
CA ARG A 118 34.62 32.33 -4.21
C ARG A 118 35.77 31.59 -4.89
N THR A 119 35.56 30.37 -5.36
CA THR A 119 36.60 29.62 -6.09
C THR A 119 36.98 30.35 -7.38
N ARG A 120 38.28 30.36 -7.68
CA ARG A 120 38.85 30.99 -8.87
C ARG A 120 39.67 29.98 -9.66
N THR A 121 39.57 30.05 -10.97
CA THR A 121 40.40 29.31 -11.93
C THR A 121 41.43 30.26 -12.55
N PRO A 122 42.44 29.76 -13.29
CA PRO A 122 43.37 30.63 -14.02
C PRO A 122 42.69 31.57 -15.03
N THR A 123 41.48 31.22 -15.50
CA THR A 123 40.69 31.99 -16.46
C THR A 123 39.66 32.92 -15.82
N GLY A 124 39.51 32.91 -14.48
CA GLY A 124 38.63 33.82 -13.74
C GLY A 124 37.75 33.11 -12.73
N THR A 125 36.46 33.44 -12.72
CA THR A 125 35.45 32.73 -11.93
C THR A 125 35.06 31.42 -12.60
N LEU A 126 34.63 30.43 -11.81
CA LEU A 126 34.01 29.23 -12.37
C LEU A 126 32.78 29.60 -13.21
N HIS A 127 32.58 28.85 -14.30
CA HIS A 127 31.41 28.98 -15.15
C HIS A 127 30.13 28.90 -14.29
N THR A 128 29.18 29.79 -14.56
CA THR A 128 27.83 29.83 -13.99
C THR A 128 27.20 28.43 -13.88
N ALA A 129 27.18 27.64 -14.95
CA ALA A 129 26.67 26.27 -14.95
C ALA A 129 27.35 25.35 -13.90
N ILE A 130 28.67 25.47 -13.69
CA ILE A 130 29.38 24.68 -12.67
C ILE A 130 28.93 25.10 -11.27
N ARG A 131 28.89 26.42 -11.01
CA ARG A 131 28.41 26.95 -9.73
C ARG A 131 26.96 26.52 -9.48
N TYR A 132 26.13 26.52 -10.53
CA TYR A 132 24.73 26.08 -10.47
C TYR A 132 24.60 24.61 -10.06
N GLY A 133 25.25 23.69 -10.78
CA GLY A 133 25.13 22.25 -10.51
C GLY A 133 25.76 21.80 -9.18
N VAL A 134 26.90 22.38 -8.80
CA VAL A 134 27.58 22.00 -7.55
C VAL A 134 26.83 22.53 -6.33
N THR A 135 26.32 23.77 -6.37
CA THR A 135 25.54 24.31 -5.25
C THR A 135 24.19 23.62 -5.10
N GLN A 136 23.58 23.16 -6.19
CA GLN A 136 22.43 22.25 -6.17
C GLN A 136 22.75 20.95 -5.39
N ALA A 137 23.84 20.26 -5.75
CA ALA A 137 24.25 19.04 -5.08
C ALA A 137 24.57 19.25 -3.59
N LEU A 138 25.15 20.40 -3.24
CA LEU A 138 25.41 20.78 -1.85
C LEU A 138 24.11 21.05 -1.06
N LEU A 139 23.14 21.72 -1.66
CA LEU A 139 21.84 21.97 -1.03
C LEU A 139 21.14 20.65 -0.69
N ASP A 140 21.16 19.71 -1.63
CA ASP A 140 20.62 18.35 -1.46
C ASP A 140 21.38 17.57 -0.37
N ALA A 141 22.72 17.65 -0.36
CA ALA A 141 23.55 17.01 0.66
C ALA A 141 23.25 17.55 2.08
N VAL A 142 23.10 18.87 2.22
CA VAL A 142 22.74 19.50 3.50
C VAL A 142 21.32 19.12 3.91
N ALA A 143 20.39 18.95 2.96
CA ALA A 143 19.05 18.42 3.22
C ALA A 143 19.10 16.99 3.76
N HIS A 144 19.91 16.11 3.17
CA HIS A 144 20.16 14.75 3.68
C HIS A 144 20.70 14.78 5.10
N ARG A 145 21.75 15.58 5.37
CA ARG A 145 22.35 15.74 6.70
C ARG A 145 21.30 16.12 7.74
N ASN A 146 20.47 17.11 7.42
CA ASN A 146 19.50 17.66 8.36
C ASN A 146 18.20 16.84 8.41
N ARG A 147 18.04 15.86 7.51
CA ARG A 147 16.78 15.13 7.28
C ARG A 147 15.62 16.07 7.01
N LEU A 148 15.90 17.14 6.28
CA LEU A 148 14.94 18.17 5.88
C LEU A 148 14.69 18.10 4.37
N THR A 149 13.65 18.78 3.87
CA THR A 149 13.62 19.10 2.44
C THR A 149 14.62 20.21 2.15
N MET A 150 15.07 20.34 0.90
CA MET A 150 15.90 21.48 0.49
C MET A 150 15.20 22.82 0.76
N ALA A 151 13.87 22.87 0.63
CA ALA A 151 13.08 24.07 0.90
C ALA A 151 13.15 24.49 2.38
N GLU A 152 13.09 23.54 3.31
CA GLU A 152 13.23 23.83 4.75
C GLU A 152 14.66 24.23 5.12
N VAL A 153 15.69 23.64 4.48
CA VAL A 153 17.09 24.09 4.65
C VAL A 153 17.21 25.56 4.28
N ILE A 154 16.66 25.96 3.12
CA ILE A 154 16.68 27.36 2.69
C ILE A 154 15.91 28.25 3.67
N CYS A 155 14.71 27.84 4.08
CA CYS A 155 13.91 28.62 5.04
C CYS A 155 14.66 28.87 6.34
N ALA A 156 15.34 27.83 6.86
CA ALA A 156 16.12 27.90 8.09
C ALA A 156 17.36 28.80 7.93
N GLU A 157 18.15 28.61 6.87
CA GLU A 157 19.43 29.32 6.71
C GLU A 157 19.30 30.76 6.24
N TYR A 158 18.25 31.08 5.46
CA TYR A 158 18.01 32.43 4.93
C TYR A 158 16.96 33.21 5.73
N GLY A 159 16.31 32.59 6.72
CA GLY A 159 15.30 33.25 7.56
C GLY A 159 14.18 33.83 6.72
N THR A 160 13.70 33.07 5.73
CA THR A 160 12.85 33.58 4.65
C THR A 160 11.48 34.06 5.14
N GLY A 161 11.01 33.56 6.29
CA GLY A 161 9.73 33.95 6.89
C GLY A 161 8.51 33.61 6.01
N VAL A 162 8.67 32.66 5.08
CA VAL A 162 7.60 32.19 4.20
C VAL A 162 6.95 30.98 4.81
N GLU A 163 5.64 30.93 4.72
CA GLU A 163 4.94 29.66 4.79
C GLU A 163 5.12 28.93 3.44
N LEU A 164 5.79 27.78 3.46
CA LEU A 164 5.88 26.91 2.29
C LEU A 164 4.49 26.57 1.76
N ALA A 165 4.29 26.80 0.46
CA ALA A 165 3.09 26.51 -0.32
C ALA A 165 3.49 26.23 -1.77
N PRO A 166 2.68 25.53 -2.57
CA PRO A 166 2.89 25.41 -4.01
C PRO A 166 2.93 26.79 -4.67
N ILE A 167 3.84 26.96 -5.63
CA ILE A 167 4.00 28.21 -6.38
C ILE A 167 3.22 28.13 -7.70
N PRO A 168 2.51 29.19 -8.12
CA PRO A 168 1.83 29.23 -9.42
C PRO A 168 2.77 28.84 -10.57
N MET A 169 2.38 27.83 -11.36
CA MET A 169 3.18 27.33 -12.47
C MET A 169 2.96 28.17 -13.73
N PHE A 170 4.06 28.63 -14.31
CA PHE A 170 4.10 29.29 -15.61
C PHE A 170 4.62 28.32 -16.67
N ALA A 171 3.84 28.07 -17.72
CA ALA A 171 4.29 27.20 -18.81
C ALA A 171 4.45 27.97 -20.13
N GLN A 172 5.39 27.51 -20.95
CA GLN A 172 5.72 28.11 -22.25
C GLN A 172 5.24 27.23 -23.39
N THR A 173 4.54 27.82 -24.37
CA THR A 173 4.00 27.04 -25.49
C THR A 173 5.01 26.72 -26.59
N GLY A 174 6.14 27.43 -26.63
CA GLY A 174 6.99 27.44 -27.82
C GLY A 174 6.22 27.93 -29.07
N ASP A 175 6.61 27.44 -30.24
CA ASP A 175 6.01 27.85 -31.52
C ASP A 175 4.61 27.25 -31.78
N ASP A 176 4.29 26.11 -31.16
CA ASP A 176 2.97 25.46 -31.26
C ASP A 176 1.95 26.07 -30.28
N ARG A 177 1.77 27.38 -30.40
CA ARG A 177 1.09 28.22 -29.39
C ARG A 177 -0.37 27.85 -29.14
N TYR A 178 -1.07 27.35 -30.16
CA TYR A 178 -2.48 26.97 -30.03
C TYR A 178 -2.65 25.64 -29.28
N LEU A 179 -2.02 24.57 -29.77
CA LEU A 179 -2.16 23.24 -29.17
C LEU A 179 -1.63 23.21 -27.74
N ASN A 180 -0.47 23.82 -27.50
CA ASN A 180 0.12 23.83 -26.17
C ASN A 180 -0.66 24.72 -25.19
N ALA A 181 -1.31 25.80 -25.65
CA ALA A 181 -2.21 26.56 -24.78
C ALA A 181 -3.45 25.73 -24.38
N GLU A 182 -4.02 24.93 -25.28
CA GLU A 182 -5.11 24.01 -24.93
C GLU A 182 -4.68 22.96 -23.90
N ARG A 183 -3.48 22.39 -24.06
CA ARG A 183 -2.89 21.47 -23.07
C ARG A 183 -2.79 22.14 -21.70
N MET A 184 -2.30 23.37 -21.65
CA MET A 184 -2.20 24.14 -20.39
C MET A 184 -3.58 24.37 -19.75
N ILE A 185 -4.60 24.70 -20.54
CA ILE A 185 -5.96 24.91 -20.03
C ILE A 185 -6.52 23.62 -19.42
N LEU A 186 -6.40 22.51 -20.14
CA LEU A 186 -6.88 21.20 -19.67
C LEU A 186 -6.08 20.69 -18.46
N LYS A 187 -4.84 21.14 -18.29
CA LYS A 187 -3.98 20.84 -17.13
C LYS A 187 -4.00 21.90 -16.02
N LEU A 188 -4.90 22.88 -16.12
CA LEU A 188 -5.11 23.90 -15.08
C LEU A 188 -3.84 24.69 -14.72
N VAL A 189 -3.03 25.05 -15.71
CA VAL A 189 -1.80 25.82 -15.47
C VAL A 189 -2.11 27.23 -14.97
N ASP A 190 -1.48 27.65 -13.87
CA ASP A 190 -1.80 28.91 -13.21
C ASP A 190 -1.46 30.16 -14.03
N VAL A 191 -0.37 30.09 -14.80
CA VAL A 191 0.14 31.19 -15.65
C VAL A 191 0.46 30.64 -17.04
N LEU A 192 -0.12 31.22 -18.09
CA LEU A 192 0.07 30.79 -19.47
C LEU A 192 -0.04 31.97 -20.45
N PRO A 193 0.36 31.87 -21.72
CA PRO A 193 1.02 30.74 -22.35
C PRO A 193 2.49 31.00 -22.71
N HIS A 194 3.05 32.16 -22.33
CA HIS A 194 4.27 32.76 -22.88
C HIS A 194 4.14 33.17 -24.35
N GLY A 195 3.62 32.30 -25.22
CA GLY A 195 3.25 32.59 -26.61
C GLY A 195 4.42 32.70 -27.61
N LEU A 196 5.63 32.99 -27.12
CA LEU A 196 6.86 33.14 -27.93
C LEU A 196 6.66 34.18 -29.06
N ILE A 197 6.26 35.40 -28.70
CA ILE A 197 5.92 36.48 -29.65
C ILE A 197 7.19 37.23 -30.05
N ASN A 198 8.08 36.53 -30.75
CA ASN A 198 9.45 37.00 -31.05
C ASN A 198 9.67 37.47 -32.50
N ASP A 199 8.61 37.64 -33.30
CA ASP A 199 8.70 38.19 -34.65
C ASP A 199 7.56 39.17 -34.94
N VAL A 200 7.91 40.36 -35.44
CA VAL A 200 6.94 41.42 -35.71
C VAL A 200 5.97 41.02 -36.84
N LYS A 201 6.45 40.37 -37.90
CA LYS A 201 5.64 40.14 -39.11
C LYS A 201 4.67 38.98 -38.95
N THR A 202 5.09 37.92 -38.27
CA THR A 202 4.39 36.62 -38.25
C THR A 202 3.69 36.32 -36.94
N LYS A 203 4.02 37.02 -35.84
CA LYS A 203 3.47 36.73 -34.51
C LYS A 203 2.82 37.93 -33.84
N LEU A 204 3.43 39.12 -33.93
CA LEU A 204 2.84 40.34 -33.37
C LEU A 204 1.87 41.01 -34.35
N GLY A 205 2.25 41.13 -35.62
CA GLY A 205 1.61 42.00 -36.62
C GLY A 205 2.23 43.40 -36.61
N PRO A 206 2.38 44.09 -37.77
CA PRO A 206 2.92 45.45 -37.83
C PRO A 206 2.20 46.49 -36.94
N ALA A 207 0.93 46.27 -36.63
CA ALA A 207 0.14 47.09 -35.71
C ALA A 207 -0.24 46.36 -34.42
N GLY A 208 0.30 45.15 -34.18
CA GLY A 208 -0.05 44.31 -33.04
C GLY A 208 -1.31 43.45 -33.22
N GLU A 209 -1.88 43.42 -34.42
CA GLU A 209 -3.17 42.79 -34.70
C GLU A 209 -3.17 41.26 -34.54
N LEU A 210 -2.04 40.60 -34.78
CA LEU A 210 -1.95 39.14 -34.65
C LEU A 210 -1.90 38.70 -33.18
N LEU A 211 -1.25 39.50 -32.33
CA LEU A 211 -1.27 39.28 -30.89
C LEU A 211 -2.66 39.57 -30.30
N GLU A 212 -3.36 40.59 -30.79
CA GLU A 212 -4.76 40.86 -30.40
C GLU A 212 -5.69 39.69 -30.79
N GLU A 213 -5.54 39.16 -32.00
CA GLU A 213 -6.28 37.99 -32.46
C GLU A 213 -5.99 36.75 -31.60
N TYR A 214 -4.70 36.47 -31.34
CA TYR A 214 -4.29 35.34 -30.53
C TYR A 214 -4.78 35.44 -29.08
N LEU A 215 -4.68 36.63 -28.47
CA LEU A 215 -5.20 36.88 -27.12
C LEU A 215 -6.72 36.69 -27.08
N THR A 216 -7.45 37.20 -28.06
CA THR A 216 -8.92 37.04 -28.16
C THR A 216 -9.29 35.56 -28.29
N TRP A 217 -8.57 34.82 -29.13
CA TRP A 217 -8.73 33.38 -29.24
C TRP A 217 -8.48 32.69 -27.89
N LEU A 218 -7.39 33.02 -27.20
CA LEU A 218 -7.01 32.39 -25.94
C LEU A 218 -8.06 32.62 -24.85
N VAL A 219 -8.53 33.86 -24.69
CA VAL A 219 -9.58 34.22 -23.73
C VAL A 219 -10.85 33.41 -24.00
N ARG A 220 -11.27 33.31 -25.26
CA ARG A 220 -12.41 32.47 -25.65
C ARG A 220 -12.16 31.01 -25.33
N ARG A 221 -10.96 30.51 -25.65
CA ARG A 221 -10.61 29.10 -25.51
C ARG A 221 -10.53 28.64 -24.05
N ILE A 222 -10.05 29.50 -23.15
CA ILE A 222 -10.12 29.24 -21.71
C ILE A 222 -11.58 29.11 -21.28
N GLY A 223 -12.46 29.99 -21.77
CA GLY A 223 -13.90 29.91 -21.49
C GLY A 223 -14.56 28.63 -21.99
N GLU A 224 -14.11 28.09 -23.13
CA GLU A 224 -14.62 26.86 -23.73
C GLU A 224 -14.12 25.58 -23.04
N LEU A 225 -12.86 25.56 -22.58
CA LEU A 225 -12.20 24.33 -22.11
C LEU A 225 -12.06 24.21 -20.60
N ARG A 226 -12.21 25.31 -19.83
CA ARG A 226 -12.04 25.24 -18.37
C ARG A 226 -13.08 24.29 -17.74
N PRO A 227 -12.68 23.44 -16.78
CA PRO A 227 -13.62 22.54 -16.11
C PRO A 227 -14.49 23.25 -15.07
N SER A 228 -14.08 24.44 -14.59
CA SER A 228 -14.83 25.22 -13.61
C SER A 228 -14.69 26.74 -13.87
N PRO A 229 -15.72 27.56 -13.55
CA PRO A 229 -15.60 29.01 -13.50
C PRO A 229 -14.51 29.56 -12.58
N ASP A 230 -14.10 28.77 -11.57
CA ASP A 230 -13.09 29.14 -10.58
C ASP A 230 -11.67 29.09 -11.15
N TYR A 231 -11.44 28.35 -12.24
CA TYR A 231 -10.17 28.40 -12.95
C TYR A 231 -10.02 29.73 -13.69
N GLN A 232 -9.26 30.64 -13.08
CA GLN A 232 -8.94 31.97 -13.59
C GLN A 232 -7.42 32.15 -13.70
N PRO A 233 -6.79 31.60 -14.75
CA PRO A 233 -5.35 31.71 -14.90
C PRO A 233 -4.90 33.15 -15.15
N GLN A 234 -3.63 33.44 -14.84
CA GLN A 234 -2.97 34.66 -15.25
C GLN A 234 -2.45 34.50 -16.69
N LEU A 235 -2.61 35.56 -17.49
CA LEU A 235 -2.10 35.60 -18.85
C LEU A 235 -0.73 36.27 -18.86
N HIS A 236 0.28 35.59 -19.39
CA HIS A 236 1.65 36.08 -19.45
C HIS A 236 2.21 35.82 -20.85
N PHE A 237 2.55 36.90 -21.57
CA PHE A 237 3.15 36.84 -22.90
C PHE A 237 4.55 37.42 -22.90
N ASP A 238 5.51 36.68 -23.45
CA ASP A 238 6.82 37.22 -23.79
C ASP A 238 6.83 37.69 -25.23
N THR A 239 7.23 38.95 -25.38
CA THR A 239 7.17 39.71 -26.62
C THR A 239 8.52 40.11 -27.16
N TYR A 240 9.64 39.80 -26.48
CA TYR A 240 11.00 39.95 -27.02
C TYR A 240 11.27 41.34 -27.65
N GLY A 241 10.68 42.40 -27.11
CA GLY A 241 10.82 43.78 -27.59
C GLY A 241 10.06 44.10 -28.88
N THR A 242 9.32 43.13 -29.45
CA THR A 242 8.63 43.28 -30.74
C THR A 242 7.57 44.37 -30.72
N ILE A 243 6.88 44.57 -29.59
CA ILE A 243 5.91 45.66 -29.42
C ILE A 243 6.61 47.01 -29.57
N GLY A 244 7.72 47.21 -28.84
CA GLY A 244 8.57 48.38 -28.98
C GLY A 244 9.02 48.60 -30.43
N ALA A 245 9.47 47.55 -31.11
CA ALA A 245 9.88 47.63 -32.51
C ALA A 245 8.74 48.07 -33.45
N ALA A 246 7.54 47.50 -33.30
CA ALA A 246 6.37 47.83 -34.11
C ALA A 246 5.90 49.29 -33.92
N PHE A 247 5.99 49.80 -32.69
CA PHE A 247 5.58 51.16 -32.33
C PHE A 247 6.76 52.16 -32.28
N GLY A 248 7.88 51.84 -32.93
CA GLY A 248 9.04 52.74 -33.06
C GLY A 248 9.65 53.20 -31.74
N GLY A 249 9.59 52.36 -30.69
CA GLY A 249 10.09 52.63 -29.35
C GLY A 249 9.26 53.66 -28.55
N SER A 250 8.10 54.08 -29.06
CA SER A 250 7.28 55.13 -28.44
C SER A 250 6.55 54.62 -27.20
N VAL A 251 7.05 54.99 -26.01
CA VAL A 251 6.44 54.63 -24.71
C VAL A 251 4.93 54.94 -24.65
N PRO A 252 4.43 56.13 -25.05
CA PRO A 252 2.99 56.40 -25.03
C PRO A 252 2.18 55.54 -26.00
N ALA A 253 2.73 55.18 -27.17
CA ALA A 253 2.04 54.32 -28.13
C ALA A 253 1.96 52.89 -27.60
N VAL A 254 3.08 52.36 -27.10
CA VAL A 254 3.15 51.04 -26.46
C VAL A 254 2.18 50.97 -25.28
N ALA A 255 2.19 51.94 -24.38
CA ALA A 255 1.28 51.96 -23.23
C ALA A 255 -0.21 51.92 -23.63
N ARG A 256 -0.61 52.63 -24.70
CA ARG A 256 -1.98 52.58 -25.22
C ARG A 256 -2.34 51.21 -25.79
N TYR A 257 -1.42 50.60 -26.53
CA TYR A 257 -1.61 49.26 -27.07
C TYR A 257 -1.74 48.22 -25.94
N LEU A 258 -0.83 48.24 -24.97
CA LEU A 258 -0.88 47.37 -23.79
C LEU A 258 -2.19 47.57 -22.99
N ALA A 259 -2.64 48.81 -22.79
CA ALA A 259 -3.93 49.07 -22.15
C ALA A 259 -5.12 48.50 -22.96
N GLY A 260 -5.00 48.42 -24.29
CA GLY A 260 -5.92 47.71 -25.17
C GLY A 260 -5.94 46.20 -24.92
N LEU A 261 -4.76 45.57 -24.92
CA LEU A 261 -4.62 44.15 -24.60
C LEU A 261 -5.18 43.81 -23.22
N GLY A 262 -4.96 44.67 -22.22
CA GLY A 262 -5.53 44.49 -20.88
C GLY A 262 -7.06 44.47 -20.86
N ARG A 263 -7.72 45.23 -21.74
CA ARG A 263 -9.19 45.17 -21.88
C ARG A 263 -9.65 43.91 -22.59
N LEU A 264 -8.89 43.43 -23.58
CA LEU A 264 -9.19 42.18 -24.29
C LEU A 264 -8.99 40.95 -23.41
N ALA A 265 -8.00 40.98 -22.51
CA ALA A 265 -7.69 39.90 -21.59
C ALA A 265 -8.75 39.71 -20.49
N ALA A 266 -9.63 40.70 -20.25
CA ALA A 266 -10.61 40.64 -19.17
C ALA A 266 -11.51 39.38 -19.28
N PRO A 267 -11.76 38.66 -18.18
CA PRO A 267 -11.48 39.04 -16.78
C PRO A 267 -10.07 38.68 -16.28
N TYR A 268 -9.20 38.11 -17.10
CA TYR A 268 -7.89 37.60 -16.67
C TYR A 268 -6.85 38.71 -16.51
N GLN A 269 -6.01 38.59 -15.48
CA GLN A 269 -4.87 39.49 -15.28
C GLN A 269 -3.82 39.26 -16.37
N LEU A 270 -3.42 40.33 -17.07
CA LEU A 270 -2.40 40.28 -18.12
C LEU A 270 -1.05 40.80 -17.62
N THR A 271 0.01 40.05 -17.95
CA THR A 271 1.43 40.40 -17.81
C THR A 271 2.08 40.34 -19.18
N ILE A 272 2.85 41.37 -19.52
CA ILE A 272 3.64 41.41 -20.75
C ILE A 272 5.13 41.47 -20.39
N GLU A 273 5.84 40.43 -20.77
CA GLU A 273 7.28 40.28 -20.66
C GLU A 273 7.97 40.92 -21.85
N HIS A 274 9.00 41.67 -21.50
CA HIS A 274 9.89 42.36 -22.43
C HIS A 274 9.21 43.20 -23.54
N PRO A 275 8.22 44.09 -23.26
CA PRO A 275 7.52 44.83 -24.31
C PRO A 275 8.40 45.75 -25.17
N ILE A 276 9.47 46.31 -24.61
CA ILE A 276 10.38 47.23 -25.31
C ILE A 276 11.81 46.80 -24.98
N ASP A 277 12.64 46.56 -25.99
CA ASP A 277 14.09 46.49 -25.81
C ASP A 277 14.71 47.88 -26.05
N ALA A 278 15.32 48.45 -25.02
CA ALA A 278 15.95 49.77 -25.05
C ALA A 278 17.46 49.72 -25.41
N GLY A 279 18.01 48.53 -25.68
CA GLY A 279 19.38 48.33 -26.14
C GLY A 279 20.46 48.50 -25.06
N GLY A 280 20.08 48.56 -23.79
CA GLY A 280 21.02 48.63 -22.67
C GLY A 280 20.35 48.73 -21.31
N ARG A 281 20.99 48.23 -20.26
CA ARG A 281 20.44 48.16 -18.89
C ARG A 281 19.87 49.47 -18.37
N ASP A 282 20.66 50.54 -18.37
CA ASP A 282 20.23 51.79 -17.75
C ASP A 282 19.08 52.44 -18.54
N ALA A 283 19.15 52.36 -19.88
CA ALA A 283 18.07 52.80 -20.77
C ALA A 283 16.79 51.97 -20.61
N GLN A 284 16.93 50.67 -20.35
CA GLN A 284 15.83 49.73 -20.10
C GLN A 284 15.07 50.13 -18.83
N VAL A 285 15.79 50.34 -17.73
CA VAL A 285 15.24 50.79 -16.45
C VAL A 285 14.47 52.09 -16.62
N GLU A 286 15.05 53.11 -17.26
CA GLU A 286 14.39 54.40 -17.48
C GLU A 286 13.16 54.32 -18.37
N THR A 287 13.22 53.48 -19.41
CA THR A 287 12.09 53.26 -20.33
C THR A 287 10.94 52.59 -19.61
N TYR A 288 11.22 51.61 -18.77
CA TYR A 288 10.21 50.85 -18.05
C TYR A 288 9.56 51.66 -16.92
N VAL A 289 10.33 52.50 -16.20
CA VAL A 289 9.76 53.47 -15.25
C VAL A 289 8.75 54.40 -15.95
N ARG A 290 9.09 54.91 -17.14
CA ARG A 290 8.18 55.76 -17.94
C ARG A 290 6.96 54.98 -18.44
N LEU A 291 7.16 53.75 -18.90
CA LEU A 291 6.08 52.89 -19.40
C LEU A 291 5.05 52.58 -18.31
N LYS A 292 5.50 52.21 -17.12
CA LYS A 292 4.62 51.97 -15.97
C LYS A 292 3.85 53.22 -15.55
N ALA A 293 4.52 54.38 -15.49
CA ALA A 293 3.85 55.64 -15.18
C ALA A 293 2.74 55.95 -16.19
N GLU A 294 2.97 55.66 -17.47
CA GLU A 294 1.97 55.86 -18.51
C GLU A 294 0.82 54.85 -18.45
N LEU A 295 1.08 53.58 -18.11
CA LEU A 295 0.02 52.58 -17.88
C LEU A 295 -0.90 52.98 -16.71
N VAL A 296 -0.32 53.48 -15.62
CA VAL A 296 -1.08 54.02 -14.48
C VAL A 296 -1.94 55.21 -14.92
N ARG A 297 -1.38 56.13 -15.73
CA ARG A 297 -2.12 57.28 -16.28
C ARG A 297 -3.32 56.85 -17.15
N LEU A 298 -3.20 55.71 -17.83
CA LEU A 298 -4.26 55.13 -18.65
C LEU A 298 -5.27 54.28 -17.85
N GLY A 299 -5.07 54.11 -16.54
CA GLY A 299 -5.90 53.23 -15.70
C GLY A 299 -5.74 51.74 -16.05
N SER A 300 -4.63 51.36 -16.70
CA SER A 300 -4.35 49.98 -17.07
C SER A 300 -3.84 49.18 -15.87
N GLN A 301 -4.27 47.93 -15.77
CA GLN A 301 -3.77 46.97 -14.77
C GLN A 301 -2.74 45.98 -15.36
N VAL A 302 -2.33 46.16 -16.62
CA VAL A 302 -1.31 45.30 -17.24
C VAL A 302 0.01 45.42 -16.47
N ARG A 303 0.57 44.27 -16.09
CA ARG A 303 1.86 44.17 -15.42
C ARG A 303 2.98 44.08 -16.45
N ILE A 304 4.13 44.66 -16.14
CA ILE A 304 5.34 44.54 -16.95
C ILE A 304 6.30 43.54 -16.30
N ALA A 305 6.72 42.54 -17.06
CA ALA A 305 7.82 41.66 -16.68
C ALA A 305 9.12 42.08 -17.41
N VAL A 306 10.24 42.06 -16.69
CA VAL A 306 11.56 42.27 -17.28
C VAL A 306 12.27 40.94 -17.50
N ASP A 307 12.95 40.83 -18.63
CA ASP A 307 13.74 39.68 -19.08
C ASP A 307 15.17 40.11 -19.43
N GLU A 308 15.42 40.51 -20.68
CA GLU A 308 16.74 40.99 -21.09
C GLU A 308 17.16 42.28 -20.38
N TRP A 309 18.48 42.43 -20.21
CA TRP A 309 19.16 43.45 -19.40
C TRP A 309 18.96 43.36 -17.88
N CYS A 310 18.29 42.32 -17.39
CA CYS A 310 18.11 42.04 -15.96
C CYS A 310 18.62 40.63 -15.62
N ASN A 311 19.91 40.38 -15.87
CA ASN A 311 20.48 39.02 -15.84
C ASN A 311 21.26 38.71 -14.55
N THR A 312 21.95 39.70 -13.98
CA THR A 312 22.76 39.50 -12.76
C THR A 312 22.02 39.96 -11.50
N LEU A 313 22.49 39.55 -10.32
CA LEU A 313 21.94 40.03 -9.05
C LEU A 313 22.00 41.57 -8.94
N ALA A 314 23.08 42.20 -9.43
CA ALA A 314 23.22 43.66 -9.44
C ALA A 314 22.21 44.33 -10.37
N ASP A 315 21.86 43.70 -11.50
CA ASP A 315 20.82 44.23 -12.39
C ASP A 315 19.44 44.10 -11.73
N ILE A 316 19.15 42.95 -11.11
CA ILE A 316 17.92 42.73 -10.34
C ILE A 316 17.77 43.79 -9.24
N GLU A 317 18.84 44.07 -8.48
CA GLU A 317 18.85 45.15 -7.48
C GLU A 317 18.47 46.50 -8.09
N LEU A 318 19.03 46.85 -9.24
CA LEU A 318 18.74 48.11 -9.91
C LEU A 318 17.28 48.20 -10.36
N PHE A 319 16.75 47.16 -11.00
CA PHE A 319 15.35 47.13 -11.46
C PHE A 319 14.36 47.19 -10.29
N VAL A 320 14.66 46.48 -9.21
CA VAL A 320 13.87 46.45 -7.99
C VAL A 320 13.86 47.82 -7.30
N GLN A 321 15.04 48.43 -7.07
CA GLN A 321 15.17 49.76 -6.44
C GLN A 321 14.43 50.85 -7.22
N ARG A 322 14.45 50.76 -8.55
CA ARG A 322 13.78 51.72 -9.44
C ARG A 322 12.32 51.38 -9.69
N ARG A 323 11.82 50.24 -9.18
CA ARG A 323 10.48 49.67 -9.45
C ARG A 323 10.14 49.66 -10.94
N ALA A 324 11.15 49.38 -11.76
CA ALA A 324 11.05 49.48 -13.22
C ALA A 324 10.13 48.40 -13.79
N ALA A 325 9.99 47.23 -13.16
CA ALA A 325 9.03 46.21 -13.57
C ALA A 325 8.07 45.85 -12.42
N ASP A 326 7.01 45.11 -12.72
CA ASP A 326 6.09 44.51 -11.75
C ASP A 326 6.47 43.07 -11.44
N VAL A 327 7.01 42.36 -12.44
CA VAL A 327 7.51 40.99 -12.37
C VAL A 327 9.00 40.99 -12.73
N ILE A 328 9.84 40.35 -11.91
CA ILE A 328 11.27 40.19 -12.19
C ILE A 328 11.55 38.73 -12.50
N HIS A 329 12.00 38.44 -13.72
CA HIS A 329 12.43 37.11 -14.14
C HIS A 329 13.81 36.79 -13.55
N VAL A 330 13.84 35.93 -12.53
CA VAL A 330 15.08 35.43 -11.93
C VAL A 330 15.51 34.17 -12.68
N LYS A 331 16.49 34.33 -13.58
CA LYS A 331 17.04 33.26 -14.42
C LYS A 331 18.02 32.41 -13.63
N THR A 332 17.52 31.32 -13.02
CA THR A 332 18.30 30.54 -12.05
C THR A 332 19.66 30.05 -12.56
N PRO A 333 19.82 29.55 -13.81
CA PRO A 333 21.13 29.10 -14.29
C PRO A 333 22.12 30.25 -14.55
N ASP A 334 21.62 31.42 -14.95
CA ASP A 334 22.44 32.58 -15.34
C ASP A 334 23.08 33.27 -14.11
N LEU A 335 22.50 33.09 -12.91
CA LEU A 335 23.07 33.61 -11.66
C LEU A 335 24.23 32.76 -11.11
N GLY A 336 24.43 31.56 -11.64
CA GLY A 336 25.40 30.61 -11.12
C GLY A 336 24.88 29.88 -9.90
N GLY A 337 25.41 30.13 -8.71
CA GLY A 337 25.01 29.41 -7.51
C GLY A 337 23.52 29.55 -7.17
N VAL A 338 22.87 28.47 -6.72
CA VAL A 338 21.46 28.54 -6.28
C VAL A 338 21.27 29.44 -5.06
N ASP A 339 22.32 29.70 -4.28
CA ASP A 339 22.35 30.72 -3.23
C ASP A 339 22.10 32.14 -3.77
N GLN A 340 22.64 32.46 -4.96
CA GLN A 340 22.40 33.76 -5.61
C GLN A 340 20.95 33.87 -6.11
N SER A 341 20.38 32.76 -6.59
CA SER A 341 18.97 32.69 -6.97
C SER A 341 18.05 32.95 -5.78
N ILE A 342 18.38 32.40 -4.61
CA ILE A 342 17.64 32.63 -3.36
C ILE A 342 17.69 34.11 -2.97
N GLU A 343 18.88 34.72 -2.95
CA GLU A 343 19.03 36.15 -2.62
C GLU A 343 18.25 37.05 -3.58
N ALA A 344 18.29 36.76 -4.88
CA ALA A 344 17.53 37.46 -5.91
C ALA A 344 16.01 37.38 -5.66
N LEU A 345 15.46 36.17 -5.46
CA LEU A 345 14.03 35.99 -5.23
C LEU A 345 13.56 36.71 -3.96
N LEU A 346 14.31 36.60 -2.87
CA LEU A 346 14.01 37.28 -1.60
C LEU A 346 14.11 38.80 -1.74
N LEU A 347 15.09 39.32 -2.47
CA LEU A 347 15.24 40.74 -2.76
C LEU A 347 14.02 41.30 -3.50
N VAL A 348 13.58 40.64 -4.57
CA VAL A 348 12.40 41.05 -5.35
C VAL A 348 11.15 41.06 -4.47
N ARG A 349 10.94 39.99 -3.72
CA ARG A 349 9.76 39.86 -2.83
C ARG A 349 9.75 40.90 -1.72
N ARG A 350 10.89 41.18 -1.08
CA ARG A 350 11.01 42.22 -0.02
C ARG A 350 10.60 43.62 -0.51
N HIS A 351 10.66 43.88 -1.81
CA HIS A 351 10.21 45.13 -2.42
C HIS A 351 8.77 45.10 -2.95
N GLY A 352 8.02 44.03 -2.67
CA GLY A 352 6.62 43.88 -3.05
C GLY A 352 6.39 43.73 -4.55
N LEU A 353 7.38 43.19 -5.27
CA LEU A 353 7.27 42.83 -6.69
C LEU A 353 7.07 41.32 -6.83
N VAL A 354 6.59 40.87 -8.00
CA VAL A 354 6.41 39.46 -8.30
C VAL A 354 7.76 38.84 -8.65
N ALA A 355 8.28 37.99 -7.76
CA ALA A 355 9.48 37.20 -8.02
C ALA A 355 9.11 36.02 -8.91
N TYR A 356 9.54 36.03 -10.18
CA TYR A 356 9.37 34.92 -11.09
C TYR A 356 10.62 34.03 -11.01
N CYS A 357 10.49 32.86 -10.39
CA CYS A 357 11.53 31.83 -10.39
C CYS A 357 11.57 31.17 -11.77
N GLY A 358 12.42 31.72 -12.63
CA GLY A 358 12.53 31.29 -14.01
C GLY A 358 13.41 30.07 -14.20
N GLY A 359 13.99 30.01 -15.39
CA GLY A 359 14.79 28.90 -15.83
C GLY A 359 14.84 28.87 -17.35
N THR A 360 15.12 27.69 -17.89
CA THR A 360 15.26 27.49 -19.32
C THR A 360 14.79 26.09 -19.70
N CYS A 361 14.31 25.94 -20.93
CA CYS A 361 13.99 24.63 -21.50
C CYS A 361 15.23 23.71 -21.61
N THR A 362 16.44 24.27 -21.56
CA THR A 362 17.73 23.55 -21.62
C THR A 362 18.28 23.13 -20.25
N GLU A 363 17.46 23.19 -19.20
CA GLU A 363 17.77 22.59 -17.91
C GLU A 363 17.51 21.07 -17.93
N THR A 364 17.62 20.44 -16.76
CA THR A 364 17.32 19.02 -16.52
C THR A 364 16.14 18.88 -15.57
N GLU A 365 15.60 17.68 -15.46
CA GLU A 365 14.58 17.36 -14.45
C GLU A 365 15.09 17.60 -13.04
N ARG A 366 16.37 17.34 -12.76
CA ARG A 366 16.93 17.51 -11.43
C ARG A 366 17.10 18.97 -11.04
N SER A 367 17.65 19.79 -11.93
CA SER A 367 17.76 21.24 -11.70
C SER A 367 16.39 21.91 -11.57
N ALA A 368 15.38 21.43 -12.30
CA ALA A 368 13.99 21.85 -12.14
C ALA A 368 13.40 21.48 -10.77
N GLN A 369 13.61 20.24 -10.30
CA GLN A 369 13.17 19.83 -8.95
C GLN A 369 13.80 20.70 -7.85
N ILE A 370 15.11 20.94 -7.92
CA ILE A 370 15.81 21.74 -6.90
C ILE A 370 15.33 23.19 -6.92
N THR A 371 15.13 23.77 -8.10
CA THR A 371 14.59 25.13 -8.20
C THR A 371 13.12 25.25 -7.79
N ALA A 372 12.34 24.16 -7.83
CA ALA A 372 11.02 24.12 -7.21
C ALA A 372 11.11 24.34 -5.69
N HIS A 373 12.06 23.68 -5.00
CA HIS A 373 12.31 23.94 -3.59
C HIS A 373 12.76 25.38 -3.32
N VAL A 374 13.64 25.93 -4.17
CA VAL A 374 14.10 27.34 -4.07
C VAL A 374 12.91 28.30 -4.20
N ALA A 375 12.03 28.09 -5.18
CA ALA A 375 10.86 28.93 -5.41
C ALA A 375 9.89 28.89 -4.22
N MET A 376 9.58 27.70 -3.72
CA MET A 376 8.71 27.52 -2.54
C MET A 376 9.31 28.20 -1.31
N ALA A 377 10.59 27.95 -1.03
CA ALA A 377 11.29 28.51 0.13
C ALA A 377 11.43 30.03 0.11
N CYS A 378 11.45 30.63 -1.09
CA CYS A 378 11.51 32.07 -1.26
C CYS A 378 10.13 32.71 -1.42
N GLY A 379 9.04 31.93 -1.49
CA GLY A 379 7.69 32.43 -1.78
C GLY A 379 7.64 33.20 -3.10
N ALA A 380 8.17 32.58 -4.17
CA ALA A 380 8.09 33.15 -5.52
C ALA A 380 6.63 33.38 -5.92
N GLY A 381 6.36 34.41 -6.74
CA GLY A 381 5.02 34.67 -7.24
C GLY A 381 4.61 33.78 -8.41
N GLN A 382 5.58 33.18 -9.09
CA GLN A 382 5.40 32.13 -10.11
C GLN A 382 6.72 31.36 -10.32
N ILE A 383 6.63 30.12 -10.82
CA ILE A 383 7.76 29.27 -11.22
C ILE A 383 7.59 28.76 -12.65
N LEU A 384 8.67 28.70 -13.43
CA LEU A 384 8.64 28.10 -14.77
C LEU A 384 8.48 26.57 -14.70
N ALA A 385 7.51 26.03 -15.41
CA ALA A 385 7.39 24.61 -15.73
C ALA A 385 8.48 24.23 -16.74
N LYS A 386 9.48 23.47 -16.28
CA LYS A 386 10.74 23.19 -17.01
C LYS A 386 11.29 21.80 -16.65
N PRO A 387 12.23 21.23 -17.41
CA PRO A 387 12.78 21.72 -18.68
C PRO A 387 11.91 21.33 -19.89
N GLY A 388 12.45 21.54 -21.09
CA GLY A 388 11.80 21.21 -22.36
C GLY A 388 10.75 22.23 -22.82
N MET A 389 10.25 22.01 -24.04
CA MET A 389 9.15 22.80 -24.63
C MET A 389 7.86 21.98 -24.83
N GLY A 390 7.79 20.77 -24.27
CA GLY A 390 6.65 19.86 -24.44
C GLY A 390 5.42 20.22 -23.61
N VAL A 391 5.55 21.17 -22.67
CA VAL A 391 4.57 21.56 -21.64
C VAL A 391 4.37 20.46 -20.58
N ASP A 392 3.98 19.27 -21.02
CA ASP A 392 3.55 18.18 -20.14
C ASP A 392 4.63 17.73 -19.15
N GLU A 393 5.86 17.58 -19.63
CA GLU A 393 6.99 17.09 -18.83
C GLU A 393 7.41 18.12 -17.78
N GLY A 394 7.53 19.39 -18.18
CA GLY A 394 7.90 20.47 -17.27
C GLY A 394 6.86 20.68 -16.17
N LEU A 395 5.56 20.59 -16.52
CA LEU A 395 4.47 20.65 -15.54
C LEU A 395 4.52 19.48 -14.57
N MET A 396 4.70 18.27 -15.09
CA MET A 396 4.80 17.06 -14.26
C MET A 396 6.00 17.13 -13.32
N ILE A 397 7.17 17.53 -13.81
CA ILE A 397 8.41 17.57 -13.02
C ILE A 397 8.29 18.58 -11.88
N VAL A 398 7.94 19.83 -12.19
CA VAL A 398 7.89 20.92 -11.21
C VAL A 398 6.69 20.78 -10.29
N GLY A 399 5.50 20.51 -10.85
CA GLY A 399 4.26 20.37 -10.10
C GLY A 399 4.28 19.19 -9.13
N ASN A 400 4.71 18.01 -9.60
CA ASN A 400 4.77 16.83 -8.72
C ASN A 400 5.84 16.99 -7.64
N GLU A 401 6.94 17.71 -7.91
CA GLU A 401 7.93 17.98 -6.87
C GLU A 401 7.37 18.89 -5.80
N MET A 402 6.75 20.03 -6.16
CA MET A 402 6.12 20.91 -5.17
C MET A 402 5.06 20.16 -4.34
N ALA A 403 4.25 19.30 -4.95
CA ALA A 403 3.28 18.47 -4.24
C ALA A 403 3.95 17.50 -3.24
N ARG A 404 5.04 16.83 -3.63
CA ARG A 404 5.81 15.95 -2.72
C ARG A 404 6.43 16.75 -1.57
N VAL A 405 6.97 17.93 -1.85
CA VAL A 405 7.55 18.81 -0.83
C VAL A 405 6.48 19.21 0.19
N MET A 406 5.31 19.64 -0.27
CA MET A 406 4.19 19.97 0.63
C MET A 406 3.80 18.78 1.48
N ALA A 407 3.63 17.60 0.90
CA ALA A 407 3.29 16.40 1.68
C ALA A 407 4.32 16.10 2.78
N VAL A 408 5.62 16.28 2.52
CA VAL A 408 6.69 16.10 3.53
C VAL A 408 6.66 17.21 4.59
N VAL A 409 6.50 18.46 4.18
CA VAL A 409 6.46 19.63 5.08
C VAL A 409 5.23 19.60 5.97
N ASP A 410 4.05 19.39 5.40
CA ASP A 410 2.78 19.29 6.11
C ASP A 410 2.83 18.15 7.13
N ARG A 411 3.44 17.01 6.76
CA ARG A 411 3.67 15.93 7.70
C ARG A 411 4.51 16.36 8.90
N ARG A 412 5.58 17.15 8.69
CA ARG A 412 6.43 17.64 9.77
C ARG A 412 5.80 18.78 10.57
N ARG A 413 5.04 19.67 9.94
CA ARG A 413 4.25 20.70 10.64
C ARG A 413 3.21 20.05 11.55
N ALA A 414 2.47 19.06 11.04
CA ALA A 414 1.55 18.27 11.84
C ALA A 414 2.26 17.57 13.02
N MET A 415 3.47 17.04 12.82
CA MET A 415 4.30 16.51 13.94
C MET A 415 4.70 17.58 14.96
N ALA A 416 5.00 18.81 14.53
CA ALA A 416 5.48 19.89 15.38
C ALA A 416 4.36 20.63 16.13
N GLU A 417 3.20 20.78 15.52
CA GLU A 417 2.05 21.54 16.03
C GLU A 417 1.07 20.68 16.83
N GLY A 418 1.36 19.39 17.01
CA GLY A 418 0.47 18.45 17.72
C GLY A 418 -0.93 18.37 17.12
N THR A 419 -1.08 18.79 15.87
CA THR A 419 -2.36 18.91 15.15
C THR A 419 -2.37 17.86 14.05
N GLU A 420 -2.97 16.70 14.33
CA GLU A 420 -3.20 15.63 13.36
C GLU A 420 -4.43 15.95 12.49
N MET A 421 -4.23 16.26 11.21
CA MET A 421 -5.21 15.98 10.16
C MET A 421 -4.53 15.13 9.09
N THR A 422 -4.65 13.81 9.27
CA THR A 422 -4.49 12.73 8.29
C THR A 422 -3.43 12.88 7.19
N ILE A 423 -2.25 12.28 7.42
CA ILE A 423 -1.63 11.26 6.54
C ILE A 423 -0.53 10.57 7.38
N ARG A 424 -0.83 9.32 7.75
CA ARG A 424 -0.08 8.27 8.47
C ARG A 424 -0.75 7.89 9.77
N SER A 425 -0.92 6.58 9.90
CA SER A 425 -1.42 5.88 11.06
C SER A 425 -0.97 6.51 12.37
N ASN A 426 -1.90 6.71 13.30
CA ASN A 426 -1.67 7.19 14.66
C ASN A 426 -0.45 6.45 15.24
N PRO A 427 0.64 7.15 15.62
CA PRO A 427 1.90 6.50 15.97
C PRO A 427 1.79 5.52 17.14
N GLU A 428 0.91 5.80 18.10
CA GLU A 428 0.66 4.88 19.21
C GLU A 428 -0.13 3.66 18.74
N LEU A 429 -1.15 3.83 17.90
CA LEU A 429 -1.87 2.70 17.29
C LEU A 429 -0.94 1.81 16.45
N ALA A 430 -0.06 2.41 15.65
CA ALA A 430 0.93 1.68 14.87
C ALA A 430 1.92 0.91 15.79
N ARG A 431 2.35 1.53 16.89
CA ARG A 431 3.20 0.87 17.90
C ARG A 431 2.48 -0.29 18.58
N LEU A 432 1.22 -0.08 19.00
CA LEU A 432 0.38 -1.11 19.62
C LEU A 432 0.10 -2.27 18.66
N SER A 433 -0.11 -1.97 17.38
CA SER A 433 -0.31 -2.95 16.32
C SER A 433 0.90 -3.87 16.16
N ALA A 434 2.10 -3.29 16.08
CA ALA A 434 3.35 -4.04 16.01
C ALA A 434 3.65 -4.81 17.32
N GLU A 435 3.36 -4.20 18.46
CA GLU A 435 3.53 -4.82 19.78
C GLU A 435 2.61 -6.03 19.94
N PHE A 436 1.32 -5.90 19.60
CA PHE A 436 0.36 -7.00 19.60
C PHE A 436 0.82 -8.14 18.70
N PHE A 437 1.26 -7.84 17.47
CA PHE A 437 1.78 -8.84 16.55
C PHE A 437 2.91 -9.65 17.17
N GLN A 438 3.87 -8.97 17.81
CA GLN A 438 5.00 -9.64 18.48
C GLN A 438 4.55 -10.44 19.71
N VAL A 439 3.65 -9.89 20.54
CA VAL A 439 3.14 -10.55 21.74
C VAL A 439 2.39 -11.83 21.36
N GLN A 440 1.48 -11.73 20.40
CA GLN A 440 0.64 -12.83 19.94
C GLN A 440 1.48 -14.00 19.43
N HIS A 441 2.41 -13.74 18.50
CA HIS A 441 3.23 -14.80 17.90
C HIS A 441 4.37 -15.28 18.81
N THR A 442 4.77 -14.51 19.82
CA THR A 442 5.66 -15.02 20.89
C THR A 442 4.92 -15.97 21.82
N GLY A 443 3.65 -15.70 22.11
CA GLY A 443 2.83 -16.53 22.98
C GLY A 443 2.28 -17.78 22.29
N ASP A 444 2.05 -17.71 20.98
CA ASP A 444 1.66 -18.84 20.14
C ASP A 444 2.58 -18.96 18.89
N PRO A 445 3.84 -19.36 19.09
CA PRO A 445 4.81 -19.52 17.99
C PRO A 445 4.49 -20.68 17.05
N PHE A 446 3.62 -21.61 17.46
CA PHE A 446 3.19 -22.70 16.58
C PHE A 446 2.18 -22.20 15.55
N ASN A 447 1.24 -21.33 15.94
CA ASN A 447 0.36 -20.69 14.97
C ASN A 447 1.14 -19.77 14.01
N ALA A 448 2.18 -19.08 14.50
CA ALA A 448 3.08 -18.28 13.65
C ALA A 448 3.65 -19.11 12.48
N THR A 449 4.16 -20.31 12.76
CA THR A 449 4.68 -21.22 11.74
C THR A 449 3.59 -21.66 10.74
N GLN A 450 2.36 -21.92 11.20
CA GLN A 450 1.24 -22.28 10.32
C GLN A 450 0.85 -21.15 9.36
N LEU A 451 0.90 -19.90 9.84
CA LEU A 451 0.63 -18.70 9.04
C LEU A 451 1.80 -18.29 8.13
N GLY A 452 2.95 -18.98 8.22
CA GLY A 452 4.16 -18.62 7.47
C GLY A 452 4.85 -17.35 8.01
N VAL A 453 4.59 -16.98 9.26
CA VAL A 453 5.23 -15.85 9.94
C VAL A 453 6.59 -16.28 10.49
N ILE A 454 7.65 -15.72 9.92
CA ILE A 454 9.04 -16.05 10.27
C ILE A 454 9.50 -15.35 11.56
N GLY A 455 10.52 -15.93 12.20
CA GLY A 455 11.22 -15.29 13.34
C GLY A 455 10.81 -15.82 14.71
N PHE A 456 9.77 -16.65 14.77
CA PHE A 456 9.30 -17.34 15.98
C PHE A 456 9.66 -18.83 16.00
N ASP A 457 10.37 -19.31 14.96
CA ASP A 457 10.65 -20.73 14.70
C ASP A 457 11.58 -21.41 15.71
N GLY A 458 12.20 -20.64 16.62
CA GLY A 458 13.00 -21.14 17.73
C GLY A 458 12.26 -21.22 19.07
N LEU A 459 11.01 -20.76 19.14
CA LEU A 459 10.24 -20.66 20.37
C LEU A 459 9.27 -21.83 20.55
N VAL A 460 8.90 -22.08 21.80
CA VAL A 460 7.79 -22.95 22.22
C VAL A 460 6.85 -22.15 23.14
N PRO A 461 5.53 -22.39 23.12
CA PRO A 461 4.61 -21.73 24.04
C PRO A 461 4.91 -22.06 25.50
N ASP A 462 4.49 -21.21 26.43
CA ASP A 462 4.47 -21.51 27.87
C ASP A 462 3.01 -21.71 28.34
N PRO A 463 2.52 -22.96 28.41
CA PRO A 463 1.13 -23.27 28.78
C PRO A 463 0.89 -23.22 30.31
N SER A 464 1.91 -22.88 31.11
CA SER A 464 1.77 -22.74 32.56
C SER A 464 0.80 -21.61 32.93
N ARG A 465 0.38 -21.56 34.21
CA ARG A 465 -0.48 -20.47 34.70
C ARG A 465 0.28 -19.16 34.74
N GLU A 466 1.55 -19.21 35.08
CA GLU A 466 2.47 -18.09 35.08
C GLU A 466 2.64 -17.52 33.67
N GLY A 467 2.86 -18.39 32.67
CA GLY A 467 2.91 -18.02 31.25
C GLY A 467 1.61 -17.39 30.77
N SER A 468 0.47 -18.01 31.08
CA SER A 468 -0.87 -17.47 30.76
C SER A 468 -1.09 -16.09 31.39
N ALA A 469 -0.75 -15.92 32.67
CA ALA A 469 -0.91 -14.65 33.39
C ALA A 469 0.00 -13.55 32.83
N ALA A 470 1.24 -13.89 32.48
CA ALA A 470 2.17 -12.95 31.85
C ALA A 470 1.68 -12.49 30.47
N PHE A 471 1.12 -13.40 29.67
CA PHE A 471 0.52 -13.08 28.38
C PHE A 471 -0.72 -12.18 28.57
N ILE A 472 -1.66 -12.58 29.43
CA ILE A 472 -2.84 -11.75 29.79
C ILE A 472 -2.41 -10.34 30.18
N ALA A 473 -1.40 -10.19 31.04
CA ALA A 473 -0.94 -8.88 31.48
C ALA A 473 -0.42 -7.99 30.34
N ARG A 474 0.29 -8.58 29.36
CA ARG A 474 0.78 -7.85 28.18
C ARG A 474 -0.35 -7.43 27.26
N ILE A 475 -1.33 -8.30 27.03
CA ILE A 475 -2.49 -7.99 26.20
C ILE A 475 -3.40 -6.95 26.88
N ALA A 476 -3.60 -7.05 28.19
CA ALA A 476 -4.35 -6.05 28.96
C ALA A 476 -3.67 -4.67 28.95
N ASP A 477 -2.34 -4.60 28.94
CA ASP A 477 -1.63 -3.32 28.75
C ASP A 477 -1.90 -2.71 27.37
N ILE A 478 -1.88 -3.54 26.32
CA ILE A 478 -2.21 -3.12 24.95
C ILE A 478 -3.65 -2.61 24.87
N GLU A 479 -4.63 -3.36 25.39
CA GLU A 479 -6.03 -2.92 25.43
C GLU A 479 -6.18 -1.59 26.16
N LYS A 480 -5.59 -1.46 27.35
CA LYS A 480 -5.67 -0.22 28.13
C LYS A 480 -5.08 0.97 27.41
N ARG A 481 -3.96 0.79 26.70
CA ARG A 481 -3.32 1.85 25.91
C ARG A 481 -4.10 2.15 24.64
N LEU A 482 -4.73 1.15 24.02
CA LEU A 482 -5.63 1.32 22.88
C LEU A 482 -6.89 2.10 23.28
N GLU A 483 -7.50 1.79 24.44
CA GLU A 483 -8.65 2.52 24.99
C GLU A 483 -8.33 3.98 25.32
N ALA A 484 -7.06 4.30 25.57
CA ALA A 484 -6.62 5.67 25.82
C ALA A 484 -6.47 6.52 24.54
N ILE A 485 -6.59 5.91 23.36
CA ILE A 485 -6.56 6.61 22.07
C ILE A 485 -7.93 7.22 21.80
N ASP A 486 -7.97 8.53 21.52
CA ASP A 486 -9.19 9.21 21.11
C ASP A 486 -9.59 8.78 19.69
N LEU A 487 -10.66 7.98 19.56
CA LEU A 487 -11.15 7.52 18.25
C LEU A 487 -11.56 8.68 17.33
N GLY A 488 -11.88 9.86 17.88
CA GLY A 488 -12.21 11.05 17.11
C GLY A 488 -11.02 11.66 16.37
N THR A 489 -9.79 11.34 16.77
CA THR A 489 -8.56 11.80 16.10
C THR A 489 -8.03 10.80 15.08
N LEU A 490 -8.59 9.59 15.05
CA LEU A 490 -8.21 8.55 14.10
C LEU A 490 -8.86 8.76 12.74
N ASP A 491 -8.16 8.39 11.69
CA ASP A 491 -8.71 8.36 10.33
C ASP A 491 -9.58 7.12 10.09
N ALA A 492 -10.19 7.01 8.90
CA ALA A 492 -11.06 5.88 8.60
C ALA A 492 -10.32 4.52 8.68
N ALA A 493 -9.09 4.44 8.16
CA ALA A 493 -8.31 3.22 8.17
C ALA A 493 -7.84 2.86 9.58
N ASP A 494 -7.44 3.84 10.38
CA ASP A 494 -7.03 3.67 11.77
C ASP A 494 -8.20 3.35 12.69
N ARG A 495 -9.41 3.87 12.44
CA ARG A 495 -10.61 3.45 13.17
C ARG A 495 -10.89 1.97 12.94
N ILE A 496 -10.72 1.48 11.71
CA ILE A 496 -10.81 0.05 11.42
C ILE A 496 -9.67 -0.71 12.12
N ASN A 497 -8.42 -0.24 12.03
CA ASN A 497 -7.28 -0.88 12.71
C ASN A 497 -7.50 -0.98 14.22
N ALA A 498 -7.97 0.09 14.87
CA ALA A 498 -8.26 0.13 16.30
C ALA A 498 -9.41 -0.81 16.67
N ALA A 499 -10.48 -0.84 15.87
CA ALA A 499 -11.61 -1.76 16.10
C ALA A 499 -11.18 -3.23 15.98
N VAL A 500 -10.44 -3.58 14.92
CA VAL A 500 -9.91 -4.93 14.73
C VAL A 500 -8.95 -5.30 15.87
N LEU A 501 -7.99 -4.44 16.20
CA LEU A 501 -7.02 -4.68 17.27
C LEU A 501 -7.70 -4.86 18.63
N SER A 502 -8.71 -4.03 18.94
CA SER A 502 -9.50 -4.15 20.17
C SER A 502 -10.17 -5.52 20.27
N ARG A 503 -10.80 -5.99 19.19
CA ARG A 503 -11.46 -7.30 19.15
C ARG A 503 -10.47 -8.45 19.29
N LEU A 504 -9.34 -8.39 18.60
CA LEU A 504 -8.29 -9.41 18.66
C LEU A 504 -7.64 -9.48 20.04
N ALA A 505 -7.30 -8.33 20.64
CA ALA A 505 -6.72 -8.27 21.98
C ALA A 505 -7.69 -8.80 23.03
N TRP A 506 -8.97 -8.39 22.98
CA TRP A 506 -10.01 -8.95 23.84
C TRP A 506 -10.14 -10.46 23.67
N GLY A 507 -10.19 -10.95 22.43
CA GLY A 507 -10.31 -12.37 22.14
C GLY A 507 -9.13 -13.18 22.69
N ALA A 508 -7.89 -12.70 22.49
CA ALA A 508 -6.68 -13.35 22.98
C ALA A 508 -6.65 -13.43 24.51
N ARG A 509 -7.00 -12.33 25.20
CA ARG A 509 -7.09 -12.31 26.66
C ARG A 509 -8.22 -13.21 27.16
N SER A 510 -9.41 -13.09 26.59
CA SER A 510 -10.61 -13.85 26.99
C SER A 510 -10.39 -15.36 26.91
N ASP A 511 -9.70 -15.84 25.87
CA ASP A 511 -9.37 -17.27 25.72
C ASP A 511 -8.46 -17.77 26.83
N LEU A 512 -7.49 -16.96 27.26
CA LEU A 512 -6.59 -17.31 28.36
C LEU A 512 -7.26 -17.19 29.73
N GLU A 513 -8.19 -16.25 29.92
CA GLU A 513 -8.97 -16.08 31.15
C GLU A 513 -9.92 -17.26 31.39
N HIS A 514 -10.65 -17.68 30.35
CA HIS A 514 -11.58 -18.81 30.44
C HIS A 514 -10.89 -20.16 30.28
N CYS A 515 -9.77 -20.21 29.55
CA CYS A 515 -8.87 -21.34 29.38
C CYS A 515 -9.60 -22.66 29.10
N LEU A 516 -10.51 -22.68 28.12
CA LEU A 516 -11.31 -23.88 27.86
C LEU A 516 -10.46 -25.07 27.39
N TRP A 517 -9.33 -24.79 26.73
CA TRP A 517 -8.41 -25.80 26.20
C TRP A 517 -7.85 -26.74 27.29
N GLU A 518 -7.70 -26.28 28.54
CA GLU A 518 -7.17 -27.12 29.63
C GLU A 518 -8.16 -28.24 30.03
N THR A 519 -9.38 -28.20 29.48
CA THR A 519 -10.41 -29.23 29.61
C THR A 519 -10.63 -30.03 28.31
N SER A 520 -9.78 -29.81 27.31
CA SER A 520 -9.90 -30.39 25.97
C SER A 520 -8.65 -31.17 25.59
N ALA A 521 -8.12 -32.01 26.49
CA ALA A 521 -7.09 -32.98 26.12
C ALA A 521 -7.64 -33.87 24.99
N SER A 522 -7.12 -33.72 23.78
CA SER A 522 -7.58 -34.35 22.54
C SER A 522 -6.42 -34.51 21.55
N ALA A 523 -6.69 -35.12 20.39
CA ALA A 523 -5.77 -35.16 19.26
C ALA A 523 -5.98 -33.99 18.26
N ASP A 524 -6.87 -33.05 18.57
CA ASP A 524 -7.23 -31.92 17.70
C ASP A 524 -6.32 -30.72 17.95
N ALA A 525 -5.63 -30.27 16.91
CA ALA A 525 -4.51 -29.33 17.01
C ALA A 525 -4.91 -27.98 17.61
N TYR A 526 -6.03 -27.41 17.16
CA TYR A 526 -6.44 -26.07 17.60
C TYR A 526 -7.09 -26.05 19.00
N SER A 527 -7.43 -27.22 19.55
CA SER A 527 -7.99 -27.33 20.92
C SER A 527 -7.01 -27.88 21.95
N SER A 528 -5.85 -28.40 21.51
CA SER A 528 -4.90 -29.13 22.35
C SER A 528 -3.45 -28.78 22.00
N PRO A 529 -2.66 -28.19 22.93
CA PRO A 529 -1.30 -27.74 22.63
C PRO A 529 -0.35 -28.84 22.13
N GLN A 530 -0.47 -30.08 22.65
CA GLN A 530 0.34 -31.21 22.17
C GLN A 530 0.01 -31.61 20.73
N ALA A 531 -1.26 -31.51 20.33
CA ALA A 531 -1.68 -31.79 18.97
C ALA A 531 -1.23 -30.66 18.02
N MET A 532 -1.31 -29.40 18.47
CA MET A 532 -0.76 -28.25 17.74
C MET A 532 0.73 -28.41 17.44
N MET A 533 1.50 -28.91 18.41
CA MET A 533 2.92 -29.20 18.23
C MET A 533 3.16 -30.21 17.09
N PHE A 534 2.41 -31.31 17.05
CA PHE A 534 2.56 -32.32 16.00
C PHE A 534 2.13 -31.83 14.62
N MET A 535 1.21 -30.87 14.55
CA MET A 535 0.80 -30.25 13.29
C MET A 535 1.82 -29.21 12.81
N SER A 536 2.28 -28.32 13.69
CA SER A 536 3.04 -27.12 13.32
C SER A 536 4.56 -27.32 13.29
N VAL A 537 5.13 -28.08 14.23
CA VAL A 537 6.59 -28.23 14.27
C VAL A 537 7.12 -28.89 13.00
N PRO A 538 6.51 -29.98 12.46
CA PRO A 538 6.97 -30.61 11.22
C PRO A 538 6.84 -29.75 9.96
N THR A 539 6.04 -28.68 9.95
CA THR A 539 5.80 -27.83 8.78
C THR A 539 6.74 -26.61 8.72
N ALA A 540 7.61 -26.45 9.72
CA ALA A 540 8.58 -25.35 9.77
C ALA A 540 9.50 -25.35 8.54
N SER A 541 9.72 -24.16 7.97
CA SER A 541 10.59 -23.98 6.80
C SER A 541 12.04 -23.77 7.24
N VAL A 542 12.94 -24.69 6.84
CA VAL A 542 14.35 -24.68 7.24
C VAL A 542 15.24 -24.59 5.99
N GLY A 543 15.51 -23.34 5.57
CA GLY A 543 16.25 -23.05 4.33
C GLY A 543 17.77 -22.85 4.49
N ASP A 544 18.24 -22.50 5.69
CA ASP A 544 19.65 -22.18 5.96
C ASP A 544 20.10 -22.67 7.35
N GLU A 545 21.40 -22.49 7.66
CA GLU A 545 21.99 -22.91 8.94
C GLU A 545 21.39 -22.16 10.15
N ARG A 546 20.93 -20.91 9.98
CA ARG A 546 20.30 -20.14 11.06
C ARG A 546 18.93 -20.72 11.39
N ALA A 547 18.12 -21.01 10.37
CA ALA A 547 16.83 -21.65 10.51
C ALA A 547 16.98 -23.07 11.09
N ALA A 548 18.01 -23.81 10.69
CA ALA A 548 18.35 -25.10 11.29
C ALA A 548 18.68 -24.99 12.78
N GLU A 549 19.47 -23.99 13.19
CA GLU A 549 19.75 -23.76 14.61
C GLU A 549 18.49 -23.37 15.40
N GLN A 550 17.63 -22.50 14.85
CA GLN A 550 16.36 -22.15 15.48
C GLN A 550 15.47 -23.38 15.66
N TYR A 551 15.36 -24.22 14.62
CA TYR A 551 14.59 -25.45 14.67
C TYR A 551 15.10 -26.41 15.75
N VAL A 552 16.42 -26.59 15.85
CA VAL A 552 17.05 -27.38 16.94
C VAL A 552 16.75 -26.80 18.32
N ASN A 553 16.77 -25.47 18.47
CA ASN A 553 16.40 -24.80 19.73
C ASN A 553 14.94 -25.04 20.11
N ARG A 554 14.02 -24.98 19.14
CA ARG A 554 12.60 -25.30 19.36
C ARG A 554 12.43 -26.74 19.83
N LEU A 555 13.09 -27.71 19.19
CA LEU A 555 13.07 -29.11 19.64
C LEU A 555 13.60 -29.27 21.07
N ALA A 556 14.64 -28.52 21.45
CA ALA A 556 15.19 -28.52 22.81
C ALA A 556 14.22 -27.93 23.85
N GLY A 557 13.28 -27.06 23.45
CA GLY A 557 12.25 -26.49 24.31
C GLY A 557 11.03 -27.40 24.54
N LEU A 558 10.74 -28.32 23.61
CA LEU A 558 9.57 -29.21 23.69
C LEU A 558 9.43 -30.03 24.99
N PRO A 559 10.51 -30.54 25.63
CA PRO A 559 10.38 -31.29 26.88
C PRO A 559 9.73 -30.48 28.00
N VAL A 560 10.13 -29.22 28.17
CA VAL A 560 9.58 -28.32 29.21
C VAL A 560 8.12 -27.98 28.88
N PHE A 561 7.82 -27.71 27.61
CA PHE A 561 6.47 -27.49 27.13
C PHE A 561 5.53 -28.67 27.43
N LEU A 562 5.94 -29.89 27.11
CA LEU A 562 5.14 -31.11 27.35
C LEU A 562 4.91 -31.38 28.85
N ASP A 563 5.93 -31.16 29.69
CA ASP A 563 5.79 -31.30 31.15
C ASP A 563 4.85 -30.22 31.73
N ALA A 564 4.87 -29.01 31.17
CA ALA A 564 3.98 -27.92 31.55
C ALA A 564 2.51 -28.23 31.18
N ILE A 565 2.25 -28.86 30.02
CA ILE A 565 0.91 -29.35 29.66
C ILE A 565 0.40 -30.35 30.69
N ALA A 566 1.20 -31.37 31.03
CA ALA A 566 0.81 -32.38 32.02
C ALA A 566 0.50 -31.74 33.38
N THR A 567 1.30 -30.76 33.79
CA THR A 567 1.07 -29.98 35.01
C THR A 567 -0.24 -29.19 34.91
N ARG A 568 -0.51 -28.55 33.76
CA ARG A 568 -1.73 -27.78 33.55
C ARG A 568 -2.99 -28.63 33.68
N TYR A 569 -3.00 -29.82 33.07
CA TYR A 569 -4.12 -30.76 33.20
C TYR A 569 -4.34 -31.22 34.65
N ARG A 570 -3.28 -31.52 35.40
CA ARG A 570 -3.41 -31.88 36.83
C ARG A 570 -4.03 -30.76 37.66
N VAL A 571 -3.59 -29.51 37.44
CA VAL A 571 -4.12 -28.35 38.15
C VAL A 571 -5.60 -28.12 37.81
N ALA A 572 -5.96 -28.16 36.52
CA ALA A 572 -7.35 -28.03 36.08
C ALA A 572 -8.24 -29.15 36.66
N ALA A 573 -7.77 -30.40 36.64
CA ALA A 573 -8.48 -31.54 37.20
C ALA A 573 -8.72 -31.39 38.71
N ALA A 574 -7.74 -30.88 39.47
CA ALA A 574 -7.89 -30.61 40.90
C ALA A 574 -8.95 -29.53 41.20
N GLU A 575 -9.22 -28.63 40.26
CA GLU A 575 -10.27 -27.60 40.33
C GLU A 575 -11.63 -28.11 39.82
N GLY A 576 -11.74 -29.39 39.46
CA GLY A 576 -12.95 -29.99 38.90
C GLY A 576 -13.17 -29.67 37.42
N ARG A 577 -12.18 -29.10 36.74
CA ARG A 577 -12.20 -28.79 35.31
C ARG A 577 -11.63 -29.97 34.52
N LEU A 578 -12.47 -30.99 34.35
CA LEU A 578 -12.07 -32.31 33.85
C LEU A 578 -12.22 -32.42 32.33
N PRO A 579 -11.28 -33.12 31.63
CA PRO A 579 -11.41 -33.40 30.21
C PRO A 579 -12.47 -34.46 29.91
N THR A 580 -12.77 -34.69 28.63
CA THR A 580 -13.69 -35.75 28.20
C THR A 580 -12.95 -37.06 27.96
N ARG A 581 -13.63 -38.19 28.22
CA ARG A 581 -13.04 -39.53 28.03
C ARG A 581 -12.65 -39.78 26.58
N VAL A 582 -13.50 -39.34 25.64
CA VAL A 582 -13.24 -39.45 24.20
C VAL A 582 -11.98 -38.68 23.81
N GLY A 583 -11.83 -37.44 24.26
CA GLY A 583 -10.65 -36.62 23.96
C GLY A 583 -9.38 -37.22 24.56
N VAL A 584 -9.41 -37.60 25.84
CA VAL A 584 -8.23 -38.20 26.49
C VAL A 584 -7.80 -39.49 25.77
N GLY A 585 -8.76 -40.33 25.37
CA GLY A 585 -8.49 -41.52 24.57
C GLY A 585 -7.80 -41.19 23.23
N GLN A 586 -8.30 -40.19 22.51
CA GLN A 586 -7.68 -39.73 21.26
C GLN A 586 -6.25 -39.22 21.47
N ALA A 587 -6.01 -38.44 22.52
CA ALA A 587 -4.67 -37.93 22.85
C ALA A 587 -3.70 -39.08 23.20
N ILE A 588 -4.18 -40.10 23.92
CA ILE A 588 -3.42 -41.33 24.21
C ILE A 588 -3.06 -42.05 22.91
N ASP A 589 -4.03 -42.24 22.02
CA ASP A 589 -3.82 -42.91 20.73
C ASP A 589 -2.81 -42.14 19.85
N GLN A 590 -2.93 -40.81 19.79
CA GLN A 590 -1.99 -39.93 19.07
C GLN A 590 -0.57 -40.09 19.62
N LEU A 591 -0.37 -39.93 20.93
CA LEU A 591 0.94 -40.03 21.56
C LEU A 591 1.55 -41.43 21.42
N THR A 592 0.73 -42.47 21.55
CA THR A 592 1.14 -43.87 21.37
C THR A 592 1.58 -44.11 19.93
N GLY A 593 0.83 -43.61 18.95
CA GLY A 593 1.18 -43.68 17.52
C GLY A 593 2.53 -43.03 17.23
N HIS A 594 2.75 -41.80 17.70
CA HIS A 594 4.04 -41.11 17.52
C HIS A 594 5.20 -41.83 18.26
N LEU A 595 4.97 -42.35 19.47
CA LEU A 595 5.96 -43.09 20.24
C LEU A 595 6.29 -44.46 19.64
N ALA A 596 5.42 -45.02 18.78
CA ALA A 596 5.63 -46.27 18.06
C ALA A 596 6.46 -46.10 16.78
N LEU A 597 6.60 -44.86 16.26
CA LEU A 597 7.45 -44.58 15.10
C LEU A 597 8.92 -44.85 15.43
N ASP A 598 9.64 -45.42 14.46
CA ASP A 598 11.10 -45.50 14.51
C ASP A 598 11.71 -44.10 14.61
N ALA A 599 12.81 -43.97 15.36
CA ALA A 599 13.50 -42.70 15.58
C ALA A 599 13.81 -41.94 14.29
N GLU A 600 14.23 -42.69 13.25
CA GLU A 600 14.60 -42.14 11.95
C GLU A 600 13.39 -41.73 11.10
N GLN A 601 12.18 -42.21 11.44
CA GLN A 601 10.93 -41.93 10.72
C GLN A 601 10.08 -40.85 11.40
N ASP A 602 10.48 -40.39 12.59
CA ASP A 602 9.79 -39.36 13.34
C ASP A 602 9.61 -38.07 12.50
N THR A 603 8.40 -37.52 12.47
CA THR A 603 8.06 -36.37 11.64
C THR A 603 8.74 -35.09 12.12
N LEU A 604 9.10 -35.02 13.41
CA LEU A 604 9.83 -33.88 13.98
C LEU A 604 11.26 -33.73 13.43
N LEU A 605 11.82 -34.77 12.80
CA LEU A 605 13.10 -34.68 12.09
C LEU A 605 12.94 -34.25 10.63
N GLY A 606 11.70 -34.21 10.11
CA GLY A 606 11.37 -33.95 8.71
C GLY A 606 12.02 -32.70 8.14
N PRO A 607 11.86 -31.50 8.76
CA PRO A 607 12.39 -30.25 8.23
C PRO A 607 13.91 -30.23 7.98
N LEU A 608 14.69 -30.97 8.77
CA LEU A 608 16.16 -31.04 8.62
C LEU A 608 16.63 -32.04 7.56
N ARG A 609 15.74 -32.88 7.01
CA ARG A 609 16.08 -33.86 5.96
C ARG A 609 16.36 -33.19 4.61
N ALA A 610 15.76 -32.04 4.34
CA ALA A 610 15.86 -31.34 3.06
C ALA A 610 17.24 -30.72 2.78
N GLY A 611 18.04 -30.42 3.81
CA GLY A 611 19.30 -29.65 3.67
C GLY A 611 20.56 -30.45 3.29
N GLY A 612 20.44 -31.71 2.88
CA GLY A 612 21.58 -32.52 2.41
C GLY A 612 22.73 -32.64 3.42
N ALA A 613 23.98 -32.76 2.96
CA ALA A 613 25.15 -32.99 3.82
C ALA A 613 25.46 -31.84 4.79
N ALA A 614 25.13 -30.59 4.44
CA ALA A 614 25.36 -29.42 5.29
C ALA A 614 24.58 -29.51 6.61
N PHE A 615 23.41 -30.16 6.61
CA PHE A 615 22.55 -30.26 7.79
C PHE A 615 22.81 -31.52 8.64
N GLU A 616 23.83 -32.32 8.33
CA GLU A 616 24.10 -33.59 9.05
C GLU A 616 24.33 -33.38 10.55
N ALA A 617 25.13 -32.38 10.93
CA ALA A 617 25.38 -32.06 12.33
C ALA A 617 24.10 -31.62 13.08
N PHE A 618 23.23 -30.86 12.41
CA PHE A 618 21.94 -30.44 12.97
C PHE A 618 20.98 -31.62 13.11
N ARG A 619 20.92 -32.51 12.11
CA ARG A 619 20.12 -33.75 12.17
C ARG A 619 20.57 -34.64 13.33
N GLN A 620 21.87 -34.80 13.54
CA GLN A 620 22.38 -35.59 14.66
C GLN A 620 21.97 -34.96 16.01
N ARG A 621 22.17 -33.66 16.19
CA ARG A 621 21.74 -32.94 17.41
C ARG A 621 20.23 -33.05 17.64
N ALA A 622 19.43 -32.87 16.60
CA ALA A 622 17.97 -33.02 16.67
C ALA A 622 17.56 -34.44 17.06
N SER A 623 18.21 -35.46 16.49
CA SER A 623 18.00 -36.86 16.85
C SER A 623 18.35 -37.14 18.32
N ASP A 624 19.49 -36.62 18.80
CA ASP A 624 19.92 -36.77 20.19
C ASP A 624 18.92 -36.12 21.17
N ILE A 625 18.44 -34.91 20.84
CA ILE A 625 17.39 -34.21 21.62
C ILE A 625 16.07 -34.99 21.60
N LEU A 626 15.66 -35.47 20.43
CA LEU A 626 14.43 -36.22 20.25
C LEU A 626 14.43 -37.49 21.12
N GLN A 627 15.50 -38.28 21.04
CA GLN A 627 15.64 -39.53 21.79
C GLN A 627 15.88 -39.31 23.28
N GLY A 628 16.77 -38.36 23.62
CA GLY A 628 17.22 -38.14 24.99
C GLY A 628 16.25 -37.34 25.84
N ALA A 629 15.42 -36.47 25.25
CA ALA A 629 14.59 -35.52 26.00
C ALA A 629 13.11 -35.49 25.55
N VAL A 630 12.83 -35.35 24.25
CA VAL A 630 11.45 -35.16 23.75
C VAL A 630 10.61 -36.43 23.92
N ARG A 631 11.07 -37.59 23.45
CA ARG A 631 10.33 -38.86 23.59
C ARG A 631 10.11 -39.25 25.07
N PRO A 632 11.09 -39.09 25.98
CA PRO A 632 10.84 -39.22 27.41
C PRO A 632 9.76 -38.28 27.95
N ALA A 633 9.69 -37.03 27.48
CA ALA A 633 8.63 -36.09 27.88
C ALA A 633 7.26 -36.49 27.33
N LEU A 634 7.18 -36.94 26.07
CA LEU A 634 5.95 -37.53 25.50
C LEU A 634 5.44 -38.71 26.33
N ARG A 635 6.34 -39.60 26.78
CA ARG A 635 5.95 -40.72 27.67
C ARG A 635 5.40 -40.25 29.02
N ARG A 636 5.94 -39.17 29.60
CA ARG A 636 5.40 -38.61 30.86
C ARG A 636 4.03 -37.97 30.65
N LEU A 637 3.80 -37.29 29.53
CA LEU A 637 2.48 -36.77 29.18
C LEU A 637 1.50 -37.92 28.94
N LEU A 638 1.90 -38.97 28.23
CA LEU A 638 1.10 -40.18 28.01
C LEU A 638 0.71 -40.83 29.35
N ASP A 639 1.67 -41.03 30.25
CA ASP A 639 1.44 -41.58 31.59
C ASP A 639 0.43 -40.73 32.40
N CYS A 640 0.56 -39.40 32.37
CA CYS A 640 -0.41 -38.49 32.98
C CYS A 640 -1.82 -38.68 32.38
N LEU A 641 -1.94 -38.78 31.06
CA LEU A 641 -3.22 -38.95 30.39
C LEU A 641 -3.86 -40.31 30.71
N GLU A 642 -3.10 -41.40 30.64
CA GLU A 642 -3.58 -42.77 30.89
C GLU A 642 -3.94 -43.00 32.36
N ASN A 643 -3.04 -42.63 33.27
CA ASN A 643 -3.12 -43.05 34.67
C ASN A 643 -3.74 -41.99 35.59
N GLU A 644 -3.74 -40.71 35.19
CA GLU A 644 -4.29 -39.64 36.02
C GLU A 644 -5.56 -39.01 35.42
N MET A 645 -5.58 -38.71 34.11
CA MET A 645 -6.71 -37.99 33.49
C MET A 645 -7.84 -38.91 33.03
N LEU A 646 -7.55 -40.02 32.34
CA LEU A 646 -8.57 -40.93 31.81
C LEU A 646 -9.52 -41.50 32.89
N PRO A 647 -9.04 -41.89 34.10
CA PRO A 647 -9.92 -42.42 35.14
C PRO A 647 -10.95 -41.41 35.66
N VAL A 648 -10.65 -40.12 35.59
CA VAL A 648 -11.51 -39.03 36.10
C VAL A 648 -12.25 -38.29 34.97
N ALA A 649 -11.96 -38.60 33.70
CA ALA A 649 -12.52 -37.90 32.55
C ALA A 649 -14.05 -38.02 32.45
N ARG A 650 -14.70 -36.95 32.01
CA ARG A 650 -16.16 -36.85 31.83
C ARG A 650 -16.64 -37.85 30.77
N ALA A 651 -17.74 -38.54 31.07
CA ALA A 651 -18.34 -39.54 30.17
C ALA A 651 -19.12 -38.90 29.01
N ASP A 652 -19.46 -39.71 28.00
CA ASP A 652 -20.13 -39.31 26.76
C ASP A 652 -21.52 -38.65 26.97
N ASP A 653 -22.15 -38.83 28.13
CA ASP A 653 -23.39 -38.17 28.51
C ASP A 653 -23.19 -36.74 29.08
N ARG A 654 -21.94 -36.31 29.29
CA ARG A 654 -21.56 -35.01 29.88
C ARG A 654 -20.39 -34.34 29.16
N VAL A 655 -20.39 -34.39 27.83
CA VAL A 655 -19.30 -33.87 27.00
C VAL A 655 -19.23 -32.34 26.94
N GLY A 656 -20.37 -31.66 26.98
CA GLY A 656 -20.45 -30.21 26.86
C GLY A 656 -19.77 -29.43 27.99
N ILE A 657 -19.24 -28.24 27.68
CA ILE A 657 -18.48 -27.43 28.65
C ILE A 657 -19.35 -26.89 29.79
N ARG A 658 -20.69 -26.86 29.66
CA ARG A 658 -21.60 -26.58 30.78
C ARG A 658 -21.37 -27.42 32.03
N PHE A 659 -20.78 -28.61 31.89
CA PHE A 659 -20.49 -29.52 33.00
C PHE A 659 -19.13 -29.23 33.67
N VAL A 660 -18.44 -28.17 33.25
CA VAL A 660 -17.16 -27.69 33.78
C VAL A 660 -17.39 -26.41 34.59
N PRO A 661 -16.78 -26.26 35.78
CA PRO A 661 -16.81 -25.00 36.53
C PRO A 661 -16.38 -23.80 35.67
N GLY A 662 -17.23 -22.77 35.59
CA GLY A 662 -17.02 -21.59 34.74
C GLY A 662 -17.29 -21.80 33.23
N GLY A 663 -17.70 -22.99 32.83
CA GLY A 663 -17.86 -23.37 31.42
C GLY A 663 -18.97 -22.62 30.68
N GLU A 664 -20.08 -22.25 31.35
CA GLU A 664 -21.14 -21.47 30.70
C GLU A 664 -20.66 -20.07 30.29
N GLN A 665 -19.91 -19.40 31.18
CA GLN A 665 -19.32 -18.08 30.92
C GLN A 665 -18.27 -18.18 29.81
N GLY A 666 -17.40 -19.19 29.89
CA GLY A 666 -16.41 -19.45 28.86
C GLY A 666 -17.01 -19.79 27.51
N TYR A 667 -18.13 -20.52 27.46
CA TYR A 667 -18.81 -20.83 26.20
C TYR A 667 -19.42 -19.58 25.55
N ARG A 668 -20.06 -18.70 26.33
CA ARG A 668 -20.55 -17.41 25.80
C ARG A 668 -19.41 -16.54 25.28
N ALA A 669 -18.27 -16.52 25.99
CA ALA A 669 -17.08 -15.82 25.53
C ALA A 669 -16.50 -16.42 24.24
N ALA A 670 -16.43 -17.75 24.14
CA ALA A 670 -15.98 -18.46 22.94
C ALA A 670 -16.90 -18.20 21.73
N ILE A 671 -18.23 -18.20 21.93
CA ILE A 671 -19.20 -17.78 20.89
C ILE A 671 -18.88 -16.38 20.38
N ARG A 672 -18.72 -15.42 21.29
CA ARG A 672 -18.45 -14.02 20.93
C ARG A 672 -17.09 -13.87 20.24
N ARG A 673 -16.07 -14.62 20.66
CA ARG A 673 -14.77 -14.64 19.97
C ARG A 673 -14.87 -15.20 18.56
N HIS A 674 -15.44 -16.39 18.39
CA HIS A 674 -15.44 -17.08 17.10
C HIS A 674 -16.42 -16.46 16.10
N THR A 675 -17.58 -16.00 16.57
CA THR A 675 -18.59 -15.40 15.69
C THR A 675 -18.44 -13.89 15.57
N THR A 676 -17.76 -13.21 16.49
CA THR A 676 -17.70 -11.74 16.58
C THR A 676 -19.07 -11.06 16.68
N THR A 677 -20.07 -11.80 17.16
CA THR A 677 -21.44 -11.31 17.40
C THR A 677 -21.79 -11.39 18.88
N ASP A 678 -22.87 -10.71 19.27
CA ASP A 678 -23.46 -10.82 20.62
C ASP A 678 -24.62 -11.84 20.68
N LEU A 679 -24.71 -12.75 19.70
CA LEU A 679 -25.75 -13.79 19.67
C LEU A 679 -25.62 -14.73 20.87
N THR A 680 -26.77 -15.08 21.45
CA THR A 680 -26.81 -16.04 22.55
C THR A 680 -26.75 -17.49 22.02
N PRO A 681 -26.31 -18.48 22.83
CA PRO A 681 -26.42 -19.90 22.49
C PRO A 681 -27.83 -20.29 22.05
N GLU A 682 -28.86 -19.72 22.68
CA GLU A 682 -30.26 -19.96 22.37
C GLU A 682 -30.65 -19.41 20.99
N ASP A 683 -30.22 -18.19 20.66
CA ASP A 683 -30.43 -17.60 19.33
C ASP A 683 -29.76 -18.45 18.24
N ILE A 684 -28.51 -18.85 18.47
CA ILE A 684 -27.73 -19.64 17.51
C ILE A 684 -28.35 -21.03 17.30
N HIS A 685 -28.81 -21.66 18.38
CA HIS A 685 -29.51 -22.94 18.28
C HIS A 685 -30.75 -22.83 17.40
N GLN A 686 -31.57 -21.79 17.63
CA GLN A 686 -32.78 -21.56 16.85
C GLN A 686 -32.47 -21.25 15.38
N ILE A 687 -31.45 -20.41 15.11
CA ILE A 687 -30.97 -20.14 13.75
C ILE A 687 -30.56 -21.45 13.06
N GLY A 688 -29.87 -22.35 13.78
CA GLY A 688 -29.50 -23.67 13.26
C GLY A 688 -30.71 -24.52 12.86
N LEU A 689 -31.75 -24.57 13.72
CA LEU A 689 -32.98 -25.28 13.43
C LEU A 689 -33.70 -24.71 12.20
N ASP A 690 -33.75 -23.38 12.08
CA ASP A 690 -34.38 -22.69 10.96
C ASP A 690 -33.62 -22.97 9.65
N CYS A 691 -32.28 -22.89 9.67
CA CYS A 691 -31.44 -23.26 8.52
C CYS A 691 -31.67 -24.71 8.07
N ILE A 692 -31.78 -25.65 9.02
CA ILE A 692 -32.09 -27.05 8.69
C ILE A 692 -33.49 -27.17 8.07
N ALA A 693 -34.48 -26.44 8.57
CA ALA A 693 -35.83 -26.43 8.01
C ALA A 693 -35.87 -25.90 6.58
N ASP A 694 -35.08 -24.87 6.27
CA ASP A 694 -34.96 -24.32 4.93
C ASP A 694 -34.25 -25.28 3.96
N LEU A 695 -33.14 -25.88 4.39
CA LEU A 695 -32.38 -26.83 3.58
C LEU A 695 -33.19 -28.09 3.23
N ARG A 696 -34.14 -28.52 4.08
CA ARG A 696 -35.04 -29.64 3.76
C ARG A 696 -35.77 -29.43 2.45
N ARG A 697 -36.27 -28.21 2.19
CA ARG A 697 -36.98 -27.86 0.96
C ARG A 697 -36.06 -27.93 -0.27
N GLU A 698 -34.81 -27.49 -0.13
CA GLU A 698 -33.83 -27.56 -1.20
C GLU A 698 -33.43 -29.00 -1.54
N TRP A 699 -33.27 -29.85 -0.52
CA TRP A 699 -33.04 -31.28 -0.69
C TRP A 699 -34.18 -31.96 -1.44
N GLU A 700 -35.44 -31.69 -1.07
CA GLU A 700 -36.63 -32.22 -1.75
C GLU A 700 -36.61 -31.87 -3.25
N VAL A 701 -36.34 -30.61 -3.58
CA VAL A 701 -36.35 -30.11 -4.97
C VAL A 701 -35.22 -30.70 -5.82
N LEU A 702 -33.98 -30.69 -5.33
CA LEU A 702 -32.84 -31.22 -6.10
C LEU A 702 -32.83 -32.75 -6.09
N GLY A 703 -33.19 -33.38 -4.97
CA GLY A 703 -33.32 -34.84 -4.85
C GLY A 703 -34.34 -35.40 -5.82
N ALA A 704 -35.52 -34.80 -5.93
CA ALA A 704 -36.55 -35.25 -6.87
C ALA A 704 -36.06 -35.22 -8.32
N ARG A 705 -35.25 -34.22 -8.66
CA ARG A 705 -34.73 -34.00 -10.01
C ARG A 705 -33.56 -34.92 -10.35
N VAL A 706 -32.62 -35.09 -9.42
CA VAL A 706 -31.35 -35.81 -9.65
C VAL A 706 -31.48 -37.30 -9.32
N LEU A 707 -32.19 -37.63 -8.24
CA LEU A 707 -32.29 -38.98 -7.69
C LEU A 707 -33.69 -39.59 -7.87
N GLY A 708 -34.69 -38.80 -8.30
CA GLY A 708 -36.06 -39.27 -8.51
C GLY A 708 -36.88 -39.45 -7.23
N THR A 709 -36.45 -38.86 -6.11
CA THR A 709 -37.15 -38.93 -4.82
C THR A 709 -37.01 -37.61 -4.06
N ASP A 710 -38.10 -37.14 -3.46
CA ASP A 710 -38.14 -35.99 -2.54
C ASP A 710 -38.03 -36.44 -1.07
N VAL A 711 -37.90 -37.73 -0.79
CA VAL A 711 -37.85 -38.26 0.58
C VAL A 711 -36.42 -38.18 1.13
N LEU A 712 -36.16 -37.25 2.04
CA LEU A 712 -34.82 -36.99 2.60
C LEU A 712 -34.05 -38.24 3.07
N PRO A 713 -34.62 -39.15 3.88
CA PRO A 713 -33.91 -40.37 4.25
C PRO A 713 -33.48 -41.22 3.06
N GLU A 714 -34.26 -41.25 1.98
CA GLU A 714 -33.92 -41.96 0.74
C GLU A 714 -32.81 -41.22 -0.03
N ILE A 715 -32.89 -39.88 -0.12
CA ILE A 715 -31.86 -39.03 -0.71
C ILE A 715 -30.51 -39.28 -0.01
N PHE A 716 -30.46 -39.15 1.32
CA PHE A 716 -29.24 -39.36 2.10
C PHE A 716 -28.74 -40.80 1.99
N ALA A 717 -29.62 -41.79 2.00
CA ALA A 717 -29.24 -43.18 1.83
C ALA A 717 -28.61 -43.45 0.45
N ARG A 718 -29.14 -42.85 -0.62
CA ARG A 718 -28.55 -42.95 -1.96
C ARG A 718 -27.17 -42.32 -2.01
N LEU A 719 -27.03 -41.07 -1.58
CA LEU A 719 -25.76 -40.35 -1.58
C LEU A 719 -24.66 -41.10 -0.79
N ARG A 720 -25.03 -41.68 0.36
CA ARG A 720 -24.12 -42.45 1.23
C ARG A 720 -23.75 -43.84 0.74
N ASN A 721 -24.58 -44.50 -0.06
CA ASN A 721 -24.41 -45.93 -0.34
C ASN A 721 -24.24 -46.28 -1.82
N ASP A 722 -24.59 -45.38 -2.74
CA ASP A 722 -24.46 -45.65 -4.18
C ASP A 722 -22.98 -45.63 -4.60
N PRO A 723 -22.39 -46.78 -5.01
CA PRO A 723 -20.98 -46.85 -5.40
C PRO A 723 -20.67 -46.05 -6.67
N SER A 724 -21.68 -45.75 -7.51
CA SER A 724 -21.48 -44.92 -8.71
C SER A 724 -21.21 -43.45 -8.37
N LEU A 725 -21.47 -43.06 -7.11
CA LEU A 725 -21.17 -41.74 -6.58
C LEU A 725 -19.79 -41.70 -5.88
N ARG A 726 -18.90 -42.65 -6.19
CA ARG A 726 -17.52 -42.72 -5.66
C ARG A 726 -16.50 -42.53 -6.77
N PHE A 727 -15.33 -42.01 -6.41
CA PHE A 727 -14.21 -41.98 -7.34
C PHE A 727 -13.63 -43.38 -7.51
N GLU A 728 -13.20 -43.71 -8.72
CA GLU A 728 -12.50 -44.97 -9.02
C GLU A 728 -10.99 -44.82 -8.86
N HIS A 729 -10.46 -43.63 -9.17
CA HIS A 729 -9.02 -43.37 -9.24
C HIS A 729 -8.65 -42.01 -8.65
N ARG A 730 -7.48 -41.94 -7.99
CA ARG A 730 -6.92 -40.69 -7.45
C ARG A 730 -6.86 -39.56 -8.47
N ALA A 731 -6.47 -39.89 -9.71
CA ALA A 731 -6.37 -38.92 -10.80
C ALA A 731 -7.71 -38.20 -11.09
N GLN A 732 -8.85 -38.87 -10.91
CA GLN A 732 -10.17 -38.25 -11.12
C GLN A 732 -10.45 -37.16 -10.08
N ILE A 733 -9.98 -37.34 -8.84
CA ILE A 733 -10.12 -36.33 -7.78
C ILE A 733 -9.34 -35.08 -8.18
N VAL A 734 -8.07 -35.25 -8.54
CA VAL A 734 -7.18 -34.14 -8.96
C VAL A 734 -7.75 -33.42 -10.19
N THR A 735 -8.22 -34.16 -11.20
CA THR A 735 -8.86 -33.57 -12.38
C THR A 735 -10.14 -32.81 -12.03
N THR A 736 -10.99 -33.35 -11.15
CA THR A 736 -12.24 -32.68 -10.72
C THR A 736 -11.95 -31.34 -10.06
N VAL A 737 -10.95 -31.30 -9.17
CA VAL A 737 -10.50 -30.06 -8.52
C VAL A 737 -9.90 -29.11 -9.56
N ALA A 738 -8.97 -29.57 -10.40
CA ALA A 738 -8.32 -28.74 -11.42
C ALA A 738 -9.33 -28.09 -12.38
N ASP A 739 -10.31 -28.87 -12.85
CA ASP A 739 -11.36 -28.38 -13.74
C ASP A 739 -12.27 -27.36 -13.04
N ALA A 740 -12.58 -27.57 -11.76
CA ALA A 740 -13.36 -26.61 -10.96
C ALA A 740 -12.62 -25.27 -10.84
N LEU A 741 -11.33 -25.30 -10.48
CA LEU A 741 -10.50 -24.09 -10.37
C LEU A 741 -10.37 -23.37 -11.72
N GLY A 742 -10.14 -24.11 -12.81
CA GLY A 742 -10.06 -23.52 -14.15
C GLY A 742 -11.34 -22.78 -14.56
N ARG A 743 -12.52 -23.29 -14.18
CA ARG A 743 -13.80 -22.60 -14.42
C ARG A 743 -13.94 -21.34 -13.57
N ALA A 744 -13.56 -21.40 -12.30
CA ALA A 744 -13.62 -20.25 -11.39
C ALA A 744 -12.72 -19.10 -11.89
N GLU A 745 -11.47 -19.42 -12.27
CA GLU A 745 -10.52 -18.43 -12.79
C GLU A 745 -10.98 -17.79 -14.10
N ALA A 746 -11.59 -18.57 -15.00
CA ALA A 746 -12.07 -18.08 -16.30
C ALA A 746 -13.15 -16.98 -16.18
N VAL A 747 -13.86 -16.89 -15.06
CA VAL A 747 -14.91 -15.88 -14.84
C VAL A 747 -14.60 -14.91 -13.70
N ARG A 748 -13.46 -15.06 -13.02
CA ARG A 748 -13.08 -14.31 -11.81
C ARG A 748 -13.27 -12.80 -11.96
N ASP A 749 -12.78 -12.22 -13.05
CA ASP A 749 -12.79 -10.77 -13.28
C ASP A 749 -14.20 -10.16 -13.42
N ARG A 750 -15.23 -10.99 -13.63
CA ARG A 750 -16.63 -10.56 -13.68
C ARG A 750 -17.23 -10.40 -12.29
N TRP A 751 -16.63 -11.03 -11.28
CA TRP A 751 -17.18 -11.13 -9.92
C TRP A 751 -16.30 -10.50 -8.86
N PHE A 752 -15.02 -10.25 -9.15
CA PHE A 752 -14.05 -9.69 -8.20
C PHE A 752 -13.20 -8.59 -8.84
N PRO A 753 -12.76 -7.58 -8.06
CA PRO A 753 -11.72 -6.65 -8.53
C PRO A 753 -10.40 -7.42 -8.75
N PRO A 754 -9.45 -6.86 -9.53
CA PRO A 754 -8.17 -7.51 -9.75
C PRO A 754 -7.34 -7.54 -8.46
N PHE A 755 -6.86 -8.73 -8.09
CA PHE A 755 -5.88 -8.93 -7.02
C PHE A 755 -4.62 -9.56 -7.62
N ASP A 756 -3.44 -9.08 -7.21
CA ASP A 756 -2.14 -9.56 -7.73
C ASP A 756 -1.69 -10.80 -6.96
N ILE A 757 -2.40 -11.92 -7.17
CA ILE A 757 -2.13 -13.20 -6.52
C ILE A 757 -1.77 -14.27 -7.57
N ALA A 758 -0.82 -15.13 -7.23
CA ALA A 758 -0.51 -16.31 -8.04
C ALA A 758 -1.60 -17.36 -7.91
N ASP A 759 -1.85 -18.13 -8.98
CA ASP A 759 -2.85 -19.20 -9.00
C ASP A 759 -2.61 -20.25 -7.90
N CYS A 760 -3.69 -20.80 -7.36
CA CYS A 760 -3.64 -21.88 -6.39
C CYS A 760 -3.12 -23.16 -7.02
N VAL A 761 -2.09 -23.77 -6.43
CA VAL A 761 -1.59 -25.08 -6.86
C VAL A 761 -2.38 -26.20 -6.18
N ILE A 762 -2.43 -27.39 -6.79
CA ILE A 762 -3.04 -28.57 -6.17
C ILE A 762 -1.93 -29.44 -5.58
N GLU A 763 -2.07 -29.78 -4.30
CA GLU A 763 -1.15 -30.69 -3.61
C GLU A 763 -1.94 -31.87 -3.05
N GLU A 764 -1.42 -33.08 -3.24
CA GLU A 764 -2.02 -34.27 -2.62
C GLU A 764 -1.54 -34.39 -1.17
N ILE A 765 -2.47 -34.59 -0.24
CA ILE A 765 -2.14 -34.85 1.16
C ILE A 765 -1.35 -36.16 1.26
N ASN A 766 -0.27 -36.15 2.05
CA ASN A 766 0.61 -37.30 2.23
C ASN A 766 -0.19 -38.53 2.75
N PRO A 767 -0.05 -39.72 2.14
CA PRO A 767 -0.70 -40.94 2.63
C PRO A 767 -0.41 -41.29 4.09
N ILE A 768 0.72 -40.85 4.64
CA ILE A 768 1.07 -41.04 6.07
C ILE A 768 0.17 -40.19 6.98
N GLU A 769 -0.27 -39.03 6.50
CA GLU A 769 -1.11 -38.07 7.23
C GLU A 769 -2.63 -38.29 6.95
N ALA A 770 -2.94 -39.04 5.88
CA ALA A 770 -4.30 -39.30 5.39
C ALA A 770 -5.26 -39.94 6.40
N GLY A 771 -4.75 -40.68 7.40
CA GLY A 771 -5.58 -41.37 8.39
C GLY A 771 -6.43 -40.43 9.26
N ASN A 772 -5.97 -39.20 9.47
CA ASN A 772 -6.61 -38.19 10.32
C ASN A 772 -6.83 -36.84 9.61
N ALA A 773 -6.50 -36.73 8.32
CA ALA A 773 -6.61 -35.48 7.57
C ALA A 773 -8.05 -35.14 7.17
N ALA A 774 -8.32 -33.84 7.02
CA ALA A 774 -9.54 -33.35 6.38
C ALA A 774 -9.60 -33.76 4.89
N MET A 775 -10.80 -33.68 4.28
CA MET A 775 -10.97 -34.01 2.86
C MET A 775 -10.16 -33.08 1.94
N ALA A 776 -10.04 -31.82 2.34
CA ALA A 776 -9.08 -30.88 1.81
C ALA A 776 -8.83 -29.80 2.88
N TYR A 777 -7.78 -29.02 2.69
CA TYR A 777 -7.57 -27.75 3.38
C TYR A 777 -6.77 -26.81 2.50
N TYR A 778 -6.95 -25.51 2.70
CA TYR A 778 -6.12 -24.50 2.09
C TYR A 778 -4.83 -24.28 2.88
N ARG A 779 -3.69 -24.29 2.18
CA ARG A 779 -2.40 -23.87 2.73
C ARG A 779 -2.04 -22.49 2.15
N PRO A 780 -1.97 -21.42 2.96
CA PRO A 780 -1.60 -20.08 2.49
C PRO A 780 -0.21 -20.04 1.80
N PRO A 781 0.01 -19.05 0.91
CA PRO A 781 1.35 -18.76 0.40
C PRO A 781 2.26 -18.29 1.53
N SER A 782 3.57 -18.45 1.35
CA SER A 782 4.53 -17.89 2.30
C SER A 782 4.57 -16.36 2.19
N GLY A 783 4.71 -15.67 3.31
CA GLY A 783 4.72 -14.19 3.34
C GLY A 783 5.89 -13.55 2.57
N ASP A 784 6.92 -14.32 2.24
CA ASP A 784 8.07 -13.92 1.42
C ASP A 784 7.96 -14.30 -0.06
N GLY A 785 6.85 -14.94 -0.46
CA GLY A 785 6.59 -15.40 -1.83
C GLY A 785 7.38 -16.63 -2.28
N SER A 786 8.17 -17.26 -1.42
CA SER A 786 8.96 -18.47 -1.76
C SER A 786 8.12 -19.73 -2.03
N ARG A 787 6.87 -19.80 -1.55
CA ARG A 787 5.94 -20.92 -1.76
C ARG A 787 4.53 -20.42 -2.11
N PRO A 788 3.89 -20.95 -3.17
CA PRO A 788 2.52 -20.58 -3.53
C PRO A 788 1.49 -21.16 -2.54
N GLY A 789 0.29 -20.58 -2.57
CA GLY A 789 -0.87 -21.13 -1.87
C GLY A 789 -1.34 -22.42 -2.54
N ALA A 790 -1.75 -23.40 -1.74
CA ALA A 790 -2.10 -24.73 -2.24
C ALA A 790 -3.47 -25.20 -1.74
N HIS A 791 -4.23 -25.83 -2.65
CA HIS A 791 -5.36 -26.68 -2.35
C HIS A 791 -4.81 -28.07 -2.00
N CYS A 792 -4.67 -28.36 -0.71
CA CYS A 792 -4.20 -29.66 -0.25
C CYS A 792 -5.39 -30.61 -0.20
N VAL A 793 -5.45 -31.59 -1.11
CA VAL A 793 -6.60 -32.49 -1.28
C VAL A 793 -6.28 -33.93 -0.90
N LEU A 794 -7.22 -34.57 -0.20
CA LEU A 794 -7.13 -35.97 0.15
C LEU A 794 -7.54 -36.85 -1.04
N THR A 795 -6.56 -37.52 -1.65
CA THR A 795 -6.78 -38.45 -2.77
C THR A 795 -6.75 -39.92 -2.32
N ASP A 796 -6.44 -40.19 -1.05
CA ASP A 796 -6.38 -41.54 -0.52
C ASP A 796 -7.76 -42.20 -0.43
N ARG A 797 -7.81 -43.50 -0.75
CA ARG A 797 -9.03 -44.32 -0.79
C ARG A 797 -10.14 -43.66 -1.62
N PRO A 798 -9.94 -43.46 -2.93
CA PRO A 798 -10.90 -42.78 -3.80
C PRO A 798 -12.31 -43.40 -3.74
N GLU A 799 -12.41 -44.70 -3.49
CA GLU A 799 -13.66 -45.44 -3.33
C GLU A 799 -14.48 -45.02 -2.10
N ASP A 800 -13.88 -44.33 -1.13
CA ASP A 800 -14.56 -43.77 0.05
C ASP A 800 -14.94 -42.29 -0.17
N ARG A 801 -14.56 -41.68 -1.30
CA ARG A 801 -14.73 -40.24 -1.59
C ARG A 801 -15.92 -39.97 -2.49
N PHE A 802 -16.73 -38.99 -2.13
CA PHE A 802 -17.99 -38.70 -2.82
C PHE A 802 -17.78 -37.74 -4.01
N VAL A 803 -18.09 -38.20 -5.22
CA VAL A 803 -17.83 -37.42 -6.46
C VAL A 803 -18.51 -36.07 -6.47
N TYR A 804 -19.66 -35.96 -5.81
CA TYR A 804 -20.50 -34.77 -5.83
C TYR A 804 -20.03 -33.67 -4.88
N GLU A 805 -19.09 -33.94 -3.95
CA GLU A 805 -18.67 -32.97 -2.91
C GLU A 805 -17.44 -32.13 -3.32
N TYR A 806 -16.60 -32.64 -4.24
CA TYR A 806 -15.28 -32.06 -4.47
C TYR A 806 -15.28 -30.73 -5.25
N GLU A 807 -16.32 -30.42 -6.02
CA GLU A 807 -16.44 -29.08 -6.64
C GLU A 807 -16.71 -28.01 -5.58
N ALA A 808 -17.69 -28.23 -4.70
CA ALA A 808 -18.00 -27.31 -3.60
C ALA A 808 -16.80 -27.14 -2.68
N LEU A 809 -16.07 -28.23 -2.39
CA LEU A 809 -14.83 -28.20 -1.61
C LEU A 809 -13.74 -27.37 -2.30
N ALA A 810 -13.57 -27.50 -3.62
CA ALA A 810 -12.61 -26.70 -4.37
C ALA A 810 -12.95 -25.19 -4.31
N PHE A 811 -14.23 -24.83 -4.44
CA PHE A 811 -14.66 -23.43 -4.35
C PHE A 811 -14.54 -22.86 -2.94
N HIS A 812 -14.68 -23.68 -1.90
CA HIS A 812 -14.47 -23.30 -0.50
C HIS A 812 -12.99 -23.02 -0.19
N GLU A 813 -12.11 -23.96 -0.54
CA GLU A 813 -10.68 -23.90 -0.18
C GLU A 813 -9.87 -23.01 -1.12
N SER A 814 -10.33 -22.74 -2.33
CA SER A 814 -9.54 -22.06 -3.37
C SER A 814 -10.23 -20.81 -3.91
N THR A 815 -10.48 -20.72 -5.21
CA THR A 815 -11.17 -19.57 -5.83
C THR A 815 -12.63 -19.95 -6.05
N PRO A 816 -13.62 -19.18 -5.54
CA PRO A 816 -13.49 -17.84 -4.93
C PRO A 816 -13.32 -17.81 -3.39
N GLY A 817 -13.18 -18.95 -2.71
CA GLY A 817 -13.06 -19.06 -1.25
C GLY A 817 -11.70 -18.65 -0.66
N HIS A 818 -11.10 -19.52 0.16
CA HIS A 818 -9.95 -19.19 1.01
C HIS A 818 -8.72 -18.72 0.25
N HIS A 819 -8.40 -19.29 -0.91
CA HIS A 819 -7.25 -18.81 -1.68
C HIS A 819 -7.42 -17.36 -2.09
N LEU A 820 -8.55 -17.02 -2.71
CA LEU A 820 -8.81 -15.65 -3.14
C LEU A 820 -8.81 -14.70 -1.94
N GLN A 821 -9.41 -15.09 -0.81
CA GLN A 821 -9.51 -14.25 0.37
C GLN A 821 -8.16 -14.05 1.08
N ILE A 822 -7.45 -15.12 1.42
CA ILE A 822 -6.22 -15.07 2.22
C ILE A 822 -5.05 -14.57 1.37
N ALA A 823 -4.88 -15.07 0.15
CA ALA A 823 -3.77 -14.61 -0.71
C ALA A 823 -3.92 -13.12 -1.04
N SER A 824 -5.14 -12.64 -1.31
CA SER A 824 -5.36 -11.21 -1.58
C SER A 824 -5.03 -10.35 -0.36
N ALA A 825 -5.43 -10.78 0.84
CA ALA A 825 -5.13 -10.04 2.07
C ALA A 825 -3.62 -9.84 2.31
N GLN A 826 -2.78 -10.82 1.93
CA GLN A 826 -1.33 -10.71 2.06
C GLN A 826 -0.70 -9.67 1.11
N THR A 827 -1.38 -9.36 -0.01
CA THR A 827 -0.94 -8.35 -1.00
C THR A 827 -1.29 -6.91 -0.63
N LEU A 828 -2.14 -6.71 0.39
CA LEU A 828 -2.58 -5.40 0.88
C LEU A 828 -1.48 -4.74 1.75
N THR A 829 -0.40 -4.27 1.11
CA THR A 829 0.81 -3.74 1.77
C THR A 829 0.58 -2.48 2.61
N GLU A 830 -0.55 -1.80 2.42
CA GLU A 830 -0.99 -0.67 3.23
C GLU A 830 -1.56 -1.08 4.60
N LEU A 831 -1.94 -2.34 4.78
CA LEU A 831 -2.43 -2.85 6.05
C LEU A 831 -1.27 -3.18 7.00
N PRO A 832 -1.41 -2.91 8.31
CA PRO A 832 -0.46 -3.38 9.32
C PRO A 832 -0.32 -4.91 9.31
N ASP A 833 0.86 -5.43 9.65
CA ASP A 833 1.16 -6.87 9.62
C ASP A 833 0.15 -7.74 10.39
N PHE A 834 -0.34 -7.27 11.54
CA PHE A 834 -1.34 -8.01 12.32
C PHE A 834 -2.67 -8.22 11.60
N ARG A 835 -2.97 -7.46 10.53
CA ARG A 835 -4.16 -7.64 9.68
C ARG A 835 -3.89 -8.49 8.44
N ARG A 836 -2.64 -8.56 7.97
CA ARG A 836 -2.26 -9.33 6.77
C ARG A 836 -2.16 -10.83 7.04
N PHE A 837 -1.93 -11.21 8.30
CA PHE A 837 -1.75 -12.60 8.74
C PHE A 837 -2.80 -12.98 9.79
N LEU A 838 -4.09 -12.91 9.41
CA LEU A 838 -5.21 -13.33 10.25
C LEU A 838 -5.87 -14.59 9.70
N ASP A 839 -6.25 -15.50 10.59
CA ASP A 839 -6.98 -16.72 10.26
C ASP A 839 -8.04 -17.02 11.34
N ALA A 840 -7.77 -17.97 12.24
CA ALA A 840 -8.70 -18.43 13.27
C ALA A 840 -9.11 -17.33 14.28
N GLU A 841 -8.35 -16.24 14.38
CA GLU A 841 -8.66 -15.09 15.23
C GLU A 841 -9.90 -14.32 14.77
N VAL A 842 -10.26 -14.41 13.49
CA VAL A 842 -11.46 -13.81 12.88
C VAL A 842 -12.26 -14.89 12.13
N CYS A 843 -12.39 -16.05 12.77
CA CYS A 843 -12.99 -17.27 12.21
C CYS A 843 -14.35 -17.02 11.54
N GLY A 844 -15.22 -16.19 12.13
CA GLY A 844 -16.53 -15.85 11.55
C GLY A 844 -16.43 -15.23 10.15
N TYR A 845 -15.45 -14.36 9.92
CA TYR A 845 -15.22 -13.78 8.59
C TYR A 845 -14.63 -14.82 7.63
N VAL A 846 -13.55 -15.50 8.04
CA VAL A 846 -12.78 -16.41 7.17
C VAL A 846 -13.65 -17.58 6.72
N GLU A 847 -14.26 -18.28 7.67
CA GLU A 847 -15.12 -19.43 7.40
C GLU A 847 -16.48 -19.03 6.81
N GLY A 848 -16.96 -17.84 7.19
CA GLY A 848 -18.15 -17.24 6.60
C GLY A 848 -17.96 -16.96 5.11
N TRP A 849 -16.79 -16.46 4.71
CA TRP A 849 -16.44 -16.21 3.32
C TRP A 849 -16.33 -17.52 2.53
N GLY A 850 -15.65 -18.53 3.06
CA GLY A 850 -15.55 -19.85 2.43
C GLY A 850 -16.94 -20.43 2.13
N LEU A 851 -17.83 -20.43 3.13
CA LEU A 851 -19.20 -20.95 2.98
C LEU A 851 -20.11 -20.06 2.12
N TYR A 852 -19.90 -18.73 2.10
CA TYR A 852 -20.56 -17.82 1.17
C TYR A 852 -20.17 -18.13 -0.28
N SER A 853 -18.88 -18.39 -0.51
CA SER A 853 -18.30 -18.71 -1.81
C SER A 853 -18.85 -20.00 -2.43
N GLU A 854 -19.22 -20.99 -1.63
CA GLU A 854 -19.86 -22.23 -2.12
C GLU A 854 -21.20 -21.95 -2.83
N ARG A 855 -22.02 -21.06 -2.27
CA ARG A 855 -23.30 -20.65 -2.88
C ARG A 855 -23.09 -19.64 -4.01
N LEU A 856 -22.13 -18.73 -3.86
CA LEU A 856 -21.74 -17.81 -4.92
C LEU A 856 -21.29 -18.55 -6.18
N ALA A 857 -20.59 -19.67 -6.05
CA ALA A 857 -20.17 -20.50 -7.19
C ALA A 857 -21.36 -20.97 -8.05
N ASP A 858 -22.54 -21.17 -7.45
CA ASP A 858 -23.77 -21.49 -8.18
C ASP A 858 -24.29 -20.28 -8.97
N GLU A 859 -24.28 -19.08 -8.36
CA GLU A 859 -24.62 -17.82 -9.03
C GLU A 859 -23.66 -17.49 -10.18
N MET A 860 -22.38 -17.87 -10.03
CA MET A 860 -21.34 -17.76 -11.05
C MET A 860 -21.50 -18.79 -12.18
N GLY A 861 -22.35 -19.80 -12.01
CA GLY A 861 -22.57 -20.88 -12.98
C GLY A 861 -21.43 -21.91 -13.05
N LEU A 862 -20.74 -22.16 -11.93
CA LEU A 862 -19.53 -22.99 -11.91
C LEU A 862 -19.76 -24.48 -11.70
N TYR A 863 -20.88 -24.87 -11.07
CA TYR A 863 -21.19 -26.29 -10.84
C TYR A 863 -21.51 -26.99 -12.16
N THR A 864 -20.89 -28.15 -12.38
CA THR A 864 -21.07 -28.89 -13.65
C THR A 864 -22.43 -29.56 -13.79
N SER A 865 -23.13 -29.79 -12.67
CA SER A 865 -24.40 -30.50 -12.67
C SER A 865 -25.22 -30.24 -11.41
N ASP A 866 -26.52 -30.52 -11.48
CA ASP A 866 -27.38 -30.54 -10.30
C ASP A 866 -26.93 -31.60 -9.26
N LEU A 867 -26.20 -32.65 -9.68
CA LEU A 867 -25.57 -33.59 -8.75
C LEU A 867 -24.46 -32.91 -7.94
N ALA A 868 -23.59 -32.11 -8.56
CA ALA A 868 -22.56 -31.35 -7.85
C ALA A 868 -23.18 -30.33 -6.86
N ARG A 869 -24.33 -29.74 -7.22
CA ARG A 869 -25.11 -28.86 -6.33
C ARG A 869 -25.67 -29.59 -5.10
N LEU A 870 -25.90 -30.91 -5.16
CA LEU A 870 -26.20 -31.70 -3.95
C LEU A 870 -24.99 -31.78 -3.00
N GLY A 871 -23.76 -31.67 -3.49
CA GLY A 871 -22.56 -31.56 -2.63
C GLY A 871 -22.50 -30.25 -1.87
N MET A 872 -22.81 -29.14 -2.54
CA MET A 872 -23.00 -27.84 -1.90
C MET A 872 -24.08 -27.93 -0.80
N LEU A 873 -25.24 -28.55 -1.08
CA LEU A 873 -26.27 -28.77 -0.05
C LEU A 873 -25.81 -29.71 1.09
N SER A 874 -24.98 -30.72 0.79
CA SER A 874 -24.35 -31.60 1.80
C SER A 874 -23.54 -30.80 2.80
N PHE A 875 -22.72 -29.88 2.31
CA PHE A 875 -21.90 -29.02 3.14
C PHE A 875 -22.69 -27.95 3.89
N ASP A 876 -23.69 -27.35 3.25
CA ASP A 876 -24.63 -26.44 3.91
C ASP A 876 -25.31 -27.12 5.10
N ALA A 877 -25.82 -28.34 4.90
CA ALA A 877 -26.49 -29.10 5.95
C ALA A 877 -25.53 -29.46 7.09
N LEU A 878 -24.28 -29.81 6.78
CA LEU A 878 -23.24 -30.04 7.78
C LEU A 878 -23.00 -28.78 8.62
N ARG A 879 -22.81 -27.61 7.99
CA ARG A 879 -22.56 -26.34 8.71
C ARG A 879 -23.80 -25.80 9.43
N ALA A 880 -25.02 -26.11 8.97
CA ALA A 880 -26.25 -25.82 9.72
C ALA A 880 -26.37 -26.72 10.96
N CYS A 881 -26.03 -28.02 10.83
CA CYS A 881 -26.00 -28.94 11.96
C CYS A 881 -25.02 -28.49 13.05
N ARG A 882 -23.86 -27.93 12.67
CA ARG A 882 -22.87 -27.37 13.62
C ARG A 882 -23.50 -26.43 14.63
N LEU A 883 -24.38 -25.53 14.18
CA LEU A 883 -25.07 -24.58 15.07
C LEU A 883 -25.88 -25.30 16.16
N VAL A 884 -26.60 -26.34 15.76
CA VAL A 884 -27.52 -27.08 16.63
C VAL A 884 -26.77 -28.02 17.57
N VAL A 885 -25.78 -28.77 17.07
CA VAL A 885 -25.08 -29.77 17.88
C VAL A 885 -24.08 -29.15 18.85
N ASP A 886 -23.39 -28.06 18.48
CA ASP A 886 -22.45 -27.37 19.36
C ASP A 886 -23.20 -26.72 20.53
N THR A 887 -24.23 -25.91 20.27
CA THR A 887 -25.10 -25.35 21.32
C THR A 887 -25.86 -26.45 22.08
N GLY A 888 -26.26 -27.51 21.38
CA GLY A 888 -26.88 -28.70 21.95
C GLY A 888 -25.99 -29.32 23.04
N MET A 889 -24.73 -29.59 22.75
CA MET A 889 -23.80 -30.16 23.71
C MET A 889 -23.39 -29.14 24.79
N HIS A 890 -22.87 -27.98 24.39
CA HIS A 890 -22.18 -27.06 25.29
C HIS A 890 -23.11 -26.19 26.13
N HIS A 891 -24.37 -26.02 25.72
CA HIS A 891 -25.35 -25.20 26.44
C HIS A 891 -26.57 -26.02 26.90
N LEU A 892 -27.21 -26.81 26.02
CA LEU A 892 -28.40 -27.60 26.37
C LEU A 892 -28.05 -28.93 27.08
N GLY A 893 -26.81 -29.39 26.97
CA GLY A 893 -26.31 -30.61 27.60
C GLY A 893 -26.70 -31.90 26.92
N TRP A 894 -26.79 -31.88 25.60
CA TRP A 894 -26.88 -33.11 24.81
C TRP A 894 -25.67 -34.00 25.07
N SER A 895 -25.93 -35.30 25.11
CA SER A 895 -24.88 -36.31 25.05
C SER A 895 -24.24 -36.35 23.67
N ARG A 896 -23.03 -36.89 23.59
CA ARG A 896 -22.35 -37.18 22.32
C ARG A 896 -23.23 -38.01 21.37
N ALA A 897 -23.95 -38.99 21.91
CA ALA A 897 -24.84 -39.85 21.11
C ALA A 897 -26.02 -39.06 20.51
N GLN A 898 -26.60 -38.11 21.26
CA GLN A 898 -27.66 -37.24 20.74
C GLN A 898 -27.14 -36.34 19.62
N ALA A 899 -25.96 -35.75 19.78
CA ALA A 899 -25.33 -34.92 18.76
C ALA A 899 -25.01 -35.72 17.48
N VAL A 900 -24.44 -36.93 17.62
CA VAL A 900 -24.17 -37.85 16.51
C VAL A 900 -25.46 -38.22 15.78
N GLN A 901 -26.51 -38.59 16.52
CA GLN A 901 -27.79 -38.96 15.92
C GLN A 901 -28.41 -37.78 15.15
N TYR A 902 -28.42 -36.59 15.75
CA TYR A 902 -28.96 -35.39 15.12
C TYR A 902 -28.25 -35.08 13.80
N MET A 903 -26.91 -35.07 13.81
CA MET A 903 -26.13 -34.80 12.59
C MET A 903 -26.29 -35.91 11.55
N TRP A 904 -26.41 -37.18 11.97
CA TRP A 904 -26.68 -38.30 11.07
C TRP A 904 -28.05 -38.19 10.38
N GLU A 905 -29.08 -37.71 11.08
CA GLU A 905 -30.43 -37.57 10.52
C GLU A 905 -30.56 -36.39 9.54
N ASN A 906 -29.63 -35.44 9.57
CA ASN A 906 -29.75 -34.17 8.83
C ASN A 906 -28.62 -33.91 7.82
N THR A 907 -27.71 -34.87 7.59
CA THR A 907 -26.60 -34.72 6.61
C THR A 907 -26.51 -35.94 5.70
N ALA A 908 -25.79 -35.84 4.57
CA ALA A 908 -25.51 -36.97 3.68
C ALA A 908 -24.11 -37.58 3.88
N THR A 909 -23.36 -37.15 4.91
CA THR A 909 -21.97 -37.58 5.13
C THR A 909 -21.86 -38.99 5.75
N THR A 910 -20.65 -39.53 5.85
CA THR A 910 -20.36 -40.86 6.42
C THR A 910 -20.49 -40.88 7.95
N ALA A 911 -20.79 -42.05 8.51
CA ALA A 911 -20.89 -42.22 9.97
C ALA A 911 -19.53 -42.02 10.69
N ALA A 912 -18.41 -42.22 9.98
CA ALA A 912 -17.08 -41.90 10.50
C ALA A 912 -16.90 -40.38 10.57
N ASN A 913 -17.25 -39.66 9.50
CA ASN A 913 -17.15 -38.20 9.47
C ASN A 913 -18.04 -37.53 10.52
N VAL A 914 -19.30 -38.00 10.70
CA VAL A 914 -20.17 -37.48 11.77
C VAL A 914 -19.51 -37.61 13.15
N ARG A 915 -18.91 -38.77 13.45
CA ARG A 915 -18.24 -38.97 14.76
C ARG A 915 -17.04 -38.04 14.92
N ASN A 916 -16.20 -37.93 13.89
CA ASN A 916 -15.02 -37.07 13.93
C ASN A 916 -15.40 -35.59 14.11
N GLU A 917 -16.42 -35.12 13.39
CA GLU A 917 -16.94 -33.76 13.51
C GLU A 917 -17.51 -33.50 14.91
N ILE A 918 -18.35 -34.39 15.46
CA ILE A 918 -18.86 -34.22 16.83
C ILE A 918 -17.72 -34.21 17.85
N ASP A 919 -16.71 -35.07 17.71
CA ASP A 919 -15.57 -35.12 18.62
C ASP A 919 -14.74 -33.83 18.57
N ARG A 920 -14.55 -33.26 17.37
CA ARG A 920 -13.94 -31.94 17.19
C ARG A 920 -14.74 -30.84 17.89
N TYR A 921 -16.08 -30.84 17.76
CA TYR A 921 -16.89 -29.80 18.41
C TYR A 921 -16.86 -29.92 19.93
N ILE A 922 -16.81 -31.14 20.46
CA ILE A 922 -16.60 -31.39 21.89
C ILE A 922 -15.28 -30.78 22.37
N SER A 923 -14.19 -30.91 21.60
CA SER A 923 -12.87 -30.39 21.98
C SER A 923 -12.73 -28.88 21.75
N TRP A 924 -13.45 -28.29 20.80
CA TRP A 924 -13.33 -26.87 20.44
C TRP A 924 -14.67 -26.11 20.49
N PRO A 925 -15.21 -25.85 21.70
CA PRO A 925 -16.53 -25.27 21.88
C PRO A 925 -16.70 -23.92 21.17
N GLY A 926 -17.75 -23.78 20.38
CA GLY A 926 -18.16 -22.49 19.78
C GLY A 926 -17.50 -22.16 18.45
N GLN A 927 -16.37 -22.80 18.08
CA GLN A 927 -15.72 -22.56 16.79
C GLN A 927 -16.59 -22.98 15.61
N ALA A 928 -17.29 -24.11 15.74
CA ALA A 928 -18.14 -24.67 14.70
C ALA A 928 -19.30 -23.72 14.30
N LEU A 929 -19.61 -22.73 15.14
CA LEU A 929 -20.66 -21.74 14.92
C LEU A 929 -20.27 -20.67 13.90
N ALA A 930 -18.97 -20.40 13.77
CA ALA A 930 -18.42 -19.31 12.96
C ALA A 930 -18.84 -19.38 11.48
N TYR A 931 -18.80 -20.58 10.88
CA TYR A 931 -19.09 -20.83 9.47
C TYR A 931 -20.46 -20.28 9.03
N MET A 932 -21.53 -20.80 9.65
CA MET A 932 -22.89 -20.48 9.22
C MET A 932 -23.30 -19.07 9.65
N ILE A 933 -22.86 -18.62 10.83
CA ILE A 933 -23.12 -17.25 11.30
C ILE A 933 -22.41 -16.24 10.39
N GLY A 934 -21.15 -16.48 10.04
CA GLY A 934 -20.36 -15.68 9.12
C GLY A 934 -21.00 -15.54 7.75
N ARG A 935 -21.36 -16.66 7.11
CA ARG A 935 -22.05 -16.64 5.81
C ARG A 935 -23.36 -15.86 5.90
N ARG A 936 -24.16 -16.13 6.93
CA ARG A 936 -25.46 -15.48 7.12
C ARG A 936 -25.28 -13.97 7.19
N GLU A 937 -24.23 -13.52 7.86
CA GLU A 937 -23.93 -12.10 7.99
C GLU A 937 -23.46 -11.47 6.68
N ILE A 938 -22.53 -12.09 5.96
CA ILE A 938 -22.10 -11.61 4.62
C ILE A 938 -23.30 -11.56 3.65
N THR A 939 -24.17 -12.57 3.69
CA THR A 939 -25.39 -12.64 2.87
C THR A 939 -26.36 -11.52 3.23
N ARG A 940 -26.55 -11.25 4.54
CA ARG A 940 -27.39 -10.15 5.02
C ARG A 940 -26.84 -8.81 4.55
N LEU A 941 -25.53 -8.58 4.68
CA LEU A 941 -24.87 -7.35 4.23
C LEU A 941 -25.00 -7.15 2.72
N ARG A 942 -24.86 -8.22 1.93
CA ARG A 942 -25.11 -8.18 0.48
C ARG A 942 -26.55 -7.80 0.15
N ALA A 943 -27.53 -8.38 0.85
CA ALA A 943 -28.94 -8.06 0.66
C ALA A 943 -29.24 -6.59 1.01
N VAL A 944 -28.66 -6.08 2.10
CA VAL A 944 -28.76 -4.65 2.49
C VAL A 944 -28.16 -3.75 1.42
N ALA A 945 -26.99 -4.10 0.87
CA ALA A 945 -26.37 -3.36 -0.23
C ALA A 945 -27.24 -3.35 -1.49
N GLN A 946 -27.79 -4.51 -1.87
CA GLN A 946 -28.71 -4.64 -3.02
C GLN A 946 -29.97 -3.79 -2.85
N GLU A 947 -30.56 -3.80 -1.65
CA GLU A 947 -31.75 -3.00 -1.34
C GLU A 947 -31.45 -1.50 -1.42
N ARG A 948 -30.35 -1.04 -0.81
CA ARG A 948 -30.02 0.39 -0.72
C ARG A 948 -29.48 0.99 -2.01
N LEU A 949 -28.67 0.26 -2.77
CA LEU A 949 -28.05 0.73 -4.00
C LEU A 949 -28.93 0.48 -5.24
N GLY A 950 -29.88 -0.46 -5.17
CA GLY A 950 -30.80 -0.76 -6.26
C GLY A 950 -30.07 -1.06 -7.58
N SER A 951 -30.31 -0.28 -8.63
CA SER A 951 -29.66 -0.44 -9.93
C SER A 951 -28.17 -0.09 -9.94
N GLU A 952 -27.67 0.59 -8.91
CA GLU A 952 -26.24 0.92 -8.76
C GLU A 952 -25.46 -0.19 -8.04
N PHE A 953 -26.15 -1.22 -7.53
CA PHE A 953 -25.47 -2.36 -6.92
C PHE A 953 -24.66 -3.12 -7.97
N ASP A 954 -23.36 -3.20 -7.72
CA ASP A 954 -22.43 -4.03 -8.47
C ASP A 954 -21.80 -5.08 -7.54
N VAL A 955 -21.99 -6.36 -7.87
CA VAL A 955 -21.50 -7.48 -7.06
C VAL A 955 -19.97 -7.49 -6.98
N ARG A 956 -19.29 -7.06 -8.05
CA ARG A 956 -17.84 -6.97 -8.10
C ARG A 956 -17.31 -5.94 -7.11
N SER A 957 -17.94 -4.76 -7.06
CA SER A 957 -17.63 -3.71 -6.10
C SER A 957 -17.94 -4.12 -4.66
N PHE A 958 -19.05 -4.82 -4.42
CA PHE A 958 -19.38 -5.38 -3.10
C PHE A 958 -18.29 -6.36 -2.61
N HIS A 959 -17.88 -7.32 -3.44
CA HIS A 959 -16.79 -8.23 -3.06
C HIS A 959 -15.46 -7.49 -2.86
N GLY A 960 -15.21 -6.42 -3.61
CA GLY A 960 -14.07 -5.54 -3.38
C GLY A 960 -14.10 -4.87 -2.01
N ALA A 961 -15.27 -4.41 -1.55
CA ALA A 961 -15.43 -3.82 -0.22
C ALA A 961 -15.25 -4.84 0.91
N VAL A 962 -15.76 -6.07 0.72
CA VAL A 962 -15.58 -7.18 1.68
C VAL A 962 -14.09 -7.57 1.80
N LEU A 963 -13.42 -7.84 0.67
CA LEU A 963 -12.06 -8.39 0.65
C LEU A 963 -10.95 -7.33 0.81
N GLY A 964 -11.20 -6.08 0.39
CA GLY A 964 -10.20 -5.01 0.32
C GLY A 964 -9.66 -4.52 1.66
N ASN A 965 -10.19 -5.05 2.77
CA ASN A 965 -9.73 -4.75 4.13
C ASN A 965 -9.05 -5.96 4.80
N GLY A 966 -8.78 -7.03 4.05
CA GLY A 966 -8.38 -8.31 4.65
C GLY A 966 -9.47 -8.86 5.59
N ALA A 967 -9.11 -9.87 6.39
CA ALA A 967 -10.06 -10.44 7.34
C ALA A 967 -10.29 -9.49 8.53
N VAL A 968 -11.56 -9.32 8.92
CA VAL A 968 -11.97 -8.43 10.01
C VAL A 968 -13.10 -9.09 10.83
N PRO A 969 -13.32 -8.71 12.10
CA PRO A 969 -14.53 -9.09 12.84
C PRO A 969 -15.81 -8.72 12.09
N LEU A 970 -16.86 -9.52 12.20
CA LEU A 970 -18.12 -9.34 11.45
C LEU A 970 -18.82 -8.02 11.78
N ASP A 971 -18.75 -7.53 13.03
CA ASP A 971 -19.28 -6.22 13.41
C ASP A 971 -18.50 -5.07 12.73
N VAL A 972 -17.20 -5.24 12.56
CA VAL A 972 -16.36 -4.29 11.79
C VAL A 972 -16.65 -4.39 10.29
N LEU A 973 -16.88 -5.60 9.76
CA LEU A 973 -17.29 -5.80 8.37
C LEU A 973 -18.61 -5.09 8.08
N GLU A 974 -19.60 -5.21 8.97
CA GLU A 974 -20.87 -4.50 8.84
C GLU A 974 -20.65 -3.00 8.68
N GLN A 975 -19.82 -2.39 9.54
CA GLN A 975 -19.52 -0.97 9.45
C GLN A 975 -18.85 -0.60 8.12
N ILE A 976 -17.86 -1.38 7.67
CA ILE A 976 -17.16 -1.17 6.40
C ILE A 976 -18.15 -1.18 5.23
N ILE A 977 -19.07 -2.14 5.20
CA ILE A 977 -20.05 -2.25 4.12
C ILE A 977 -21.09 -1.12 4.17
N LEU A 978 -21.55 -0.73 5.35
CA LEU A 978 -22.47 0.39 5.50
C LEU A 978 -21.81 1.72 5.05
N ASP A 979 -20.56 1.97 5.44
CA ASP A 979 -19.80 3.16 5.02
C ASP A 979 -19.55 3.18 3.51
N TRP A 980 -19.30 2.00 2.92
CA TRP A 980 -19.15 1.84 1.47
C TRP A 980 -20.46 2.16 0.73
N ILE A 981 -21.61 1.65 1.21
CA ILE A 981 -22.94 1.95 0.64
C ILE A 981 -23.19 3.46 0.66
N ASP A 982 -22.97 4.12 1.81
CA ASP A 982 -23.23 5.55 1.96
C ASP A 982 -22.31 6.39 1.05
N SER A 983 -21.05 5.96 0.91
CA SER A 983 -20.08 6.58 -0.01
C SER A 983 -20.51 6.43 -1.47
N SER A 984 -20.99 5.25 -1.88
CA SER A 984 -21.50 5.02 -3.25
C SER A 984 -22.72 5.88 -3.58
N LEU A 985 -23.66 6.05 -2.65
CA LEU A 985 -24.85 6.90 -2.83
C LEU A 985 -24.51 8.39 -2.94
N SER A 986 -23.48 8.85 -2.23
CA SER A 986 -23.03 10.25 -2.30
C SER A 986 -22.44 10.61 -3.67
N HIS A 987 -21.74 9.67 -4.31
CA HIS A 987 -21.16 9.86 -5.65
C HIS A 987 -22.21 9.87 -6.77
N SER A 988 -23.30 9.10 -6.64
CA SER A 988 -24.38 9.11 -7.64
C SER A 988 -25.28 10.35 -7.59
N HIS A 989 -25.41 10.97 -6.42
CA HIS A 989 -26.17 12.23 -6.26
C HIS A 989 -25.45 13.46 -6.85
N SER A 990 -24.12 13.42 -6.99
CA SER A 990 -23.37 14.45 -7.72
C SER A 990 -23.46 14.33 -9.24
N HIS A 991 -23.72 13.14 -9.78
CA HIS A 991 -23.83 12.91 -11.23
C HIS A 991 -25.26 12.97 -11.79
N SER A 992 -26.29 12.92 -10.93
CA SER A 992 -27.71 13.05 -11.35
C SER A 992 -28.26 14.49 -11.27
N LYS A 993 -27.44 15.46 -10.86
CA LYS A 993 -27.77 16.90 -10.82
C LYS A 993 -27.17 17.73 -11.97
N GLU A 994 -26.45 17.08 -12.88
CA GLU A 994 -26.06 17.63 -14.19
C GLU A 994 -26.93 17.03 -15.29
#